data_AF-A0A1Q2MC43-F1
#
_entry.id   AF-A0A1Q2MC43-F1
#
_cell.length_a   1.000
_cell.length_b   1.000
_cell.length_c   1.000
_cell.angle_alpha   90.00
_cell.angle_beta   90.00
_cell.angle_gamma   90.00
#
_symmetry.space_group_name_H-M   'P 1'
#
loop_
_entity.id
_entity.type
_entity.pdbx_description
1 polymer ?
#
loop_
_entity_poly.entity_id
_entity_poly.type
_entity_poly.pdbx_seq_one_letter_code
_entity_poly.pdbx_strand_id
1 'polypeptide(L)'
;MYRNKLVKCIYILFLAFSAQFLQAAAKPTIYKWDMSFSDGWSKSLQYDLFHSAVALQGLANREAPRVFLVFDERDQLWLDRLVEPGGLCEGWNIETINNISEYIDMFAGLARGVVLYDSSPETGVISTSLAATSAAAARDCIALRNDPDSGVYKMFVTNSSGARLPIVLDLSGKFTGSGTIWQTGRESTGSAKCDAYIWLVENYIKTGMLDTTNISYTLDLWGMKDEVDMNHTQLRNLDYAFKKKAVCFELSPWADEAATDDPTQPLGTDFETFKTILDECNIQNNYSEMIKFCGFTNWARKYTDNVGGIHTGVETEWQLVRLLSGYNSYQEADAPGLNFVSNTSFYNALKPALEEREYLQNSPPSYQDLVERGFIDSSGNVVDNNYILIYMGDYDQASWMLYWLAGERYDDSARGEVPCCWAPTPNTSDRISVAYDYVFRNKSDKDYFVGGNSGAGYLHPGQLYGERWPSGYADARDVWKRHCQKYYRMFDYSISSRIQNGSSGELELVDCEVYKSFSGDGMAVNMRDNIAAPMLSTNIPIIKTTPTILYTDTINAAKLGLTSGSGVNFSLYRAINIYPQDLKDLEEECRLLGNDYRFLDAYSFYYLLRHHLGGYNTYRASWAGCDVPGILETSQNLQVQVAVRNDGWDLWSRQDGYGLMYAIVPSGEEVTADDFRLDKRVLLSSSETVATGETADFSISIEMPNLEGEYDLYFDMVGYSEQNLLTNPGFESDFEGWRTFAVNGSEAEFSISNDSYEGDKAALMNVLAAAEGDHAIDRYIDKIDAEYGNSYEVSFAAKKVGISDTRLRLTVSERDINGAFLGKSQTYDFNPNQSEYDLFSVDYAIQDLNTKYINAAFRVVDSSGAKTAGSCLIDNVAVINLDEINKYTSFMQRNNLPYKIDLKVVDDVYSVDTDNDGISDVVELEHGLLPWYPHDGVCGDVGYLQADKSGKTGAPDCFVDVYDLADLASNWLSVSEDYRDFAILAMQWLWCNDPQTIECW
;
A
#
# COMPACT_ATOMS: atom_id res chain seq x y z
N MET A 1 -30.22 52.26 -23.14
CA MET A 1 -29.44 52.65 -21.94
C MET A 1 -29.65 51.72 -20.73
N TYR A 2 -30.80 51.07 -20.55
CA TYR A 2 -31.05 50.15 -19.41
C TYR A 2 -30.37 48.77 -19.54
N ARG A 3 -30.24 48.21 -20.76
CA ARG A 3 -29.58 46.91 -21.00
C ARG A 3 -28.09 46.86 -20.59
N ASN A 4 -27.34 47.95 -20.78
CA ASN A 4 -25.90 48.00 -20.42
C ASN A 4 -25.65 48.25 -18.92
N LYS A 5 -26.66 48.72 -18.16
CA LYS A 5 -26.56 48.83 -16.70
C LYS A 5 -26.89 47.50 -16.02
N LEU A 6 -27.85 46.74 -16.56
CA LEU A 6 -28.22 45.43 -16.04
C LEU A 6 -27.07 44.41 -16.19
N VAL A 7 -26.44 44.36 -17.37
CA VAL A 7 -25.29 43.45 -17.62
C VAL A 7 -24.08 43.84 -16.77
N LYS A 8 -23.84 45.14 -16.52
CA LYS A 8 -22.77 45.59 -15.61
C LYS A 8 -23.08 45.33 -14.14
N CYS A 9 -24.33 45.44 -13.69
CA CYS A 9 -24.71 45.07 -12.33
C CYS A 9 -24.61 43.56 -12.11
N ILE A 10 -24.99 42.73 -13.10
CA ILE A 10 -24.84 41.27 -13.02
C ILE A 10 -23.35 40.87 -13.01
N TYR A 11 -22.51 41.49 -13.85
CA TYR A 11 -21.06 41.25 -13.82
C TYR A 11 -20.38 41.72 -12.53
N ILE A 12 -20.82 42.86 -11.95
CA ILE A 12 -20.30 43.36 -10.67
C ILE A 12 -20.83 42.53 -9.49
N LEU A 13 -22.04 41.97 -9.56
CA LEU A 13 -22.58 41.03 -8.57
C LEU A 13 -21.87 39.68 -8.65
N PHE A 14 -21.58 39.15 -9.84
CA PHE A 14 -20.76 37.95 -10.02
C PHE A 14 -19.33 38.16 -9.49
N LEU A 15 -18.71 39.31 -9.79
CA LEU A 15 -17.37 39.66 -9.30
C LEU A 15 -17.33 40.02 -7.79
N ALA A 16 -18.46 40.43 -7.21
CA ALA A 16 -18.58 40.72 -5.77
C ALA A 16 -18.97 39.48 -4.95
N PHE A 17 -19.63 38.48 -5.55
CA PHE A 17 -19.84 37.16 -4.96
C PHE A 17 -18.55 36.32 -4.97
N SER A 18 -17.71 36.45 -6.01
CA SER A 18 -16.39 35.81 -6.04
C SER A 18 -15.34 36.43 -5.09
N ALA A 19 -15.70 37.45 -4.31
CA ALA A 19 -14.81 38.15 -3.39
C ALA A 19 -15.29 38.09 -1.93
N GLN A 20 -16.19 37.16 -1.59
CA GLN A 20 -16.61 36.92 -0.22
C GLN A 20 -15.75 35.82 0.42
N PHE A 21 -14.98 36.25 1.42
CA PHE A 21 -14.38 35.45 2.48
C PHE A 21 -14.12 33.97 2.17
N LEU A 22 -12.89 33.64 1.79
CA LEU A 22 -12.27 32.39 2.25
C LEU A 22 -12.23 32.47 3.78
N GLN A 23 -13.35 32.16 4.42
CA GLN A 23 -13.34 31.76 5.81
C GLN A 23 -12.62 30.42 5.78
N ALA A 24 -11.45 30.34 6.42
CA ALA A 24 -10.72 29.08 6.50
C ALA A 24 -11.69 28.02 7.02
N ALA A 25 -11.82 26.92 6.28
CA ALA A 25 -12.67 25.79 6.67
C ALA A 25 -12.35 25.41 8.12
N ALA A 26 -13.40 25.16 8.92
CA ALA A 26 -13.22 24.83 10.32
C ALA A 26 -12.53 23.46 10.42
N LYS A 27 -11.24 23.45 10.74
CA LYS A 27 -10.52 22.19 10.94
C LYS A 27 -11.09 21.42 12.14
N PRO A 28 -11.02 20.07 12.12
CA PRO A 28 -11.49 19.26 13.23
C PRO A 28 -10.89 19.65 14.59
N THR A 29 -11.62 19.30 15.66
CA THR A 29 -11.19 19.54 17.05
C THR A 29 -10.87 18.21 17.75
N ILE A 30 -9.70 18.15 18.36
CA ILE A 30 -9.24 17.07 19.24
C ILE A 30 -9.62 17.41 20.67
N TYR A 31 -10.48 16.59 21.28
CA TYR A 31 -10.82 16.70 22.69
C TYR A 31 -9.84 15.86 23.53
N LYS A 32 -8.92 16.57 24.19
CA LYS A 32 -7.86 15.99 25.00
C LYS A 32 -8.29 15.87 26.46
N TRP A 33 -8.13 14.70 27.06
CA TRP A 33 -8.28 14.52 28.51
C TRP A 33 -7.01 13.95 29.14
N ASP A 34 -6.44 14.68 30.10
CA ASP A 34 -5.32 14.21 30.91
C ASP A 34 -5.86 13.26 32.00
N MET A 35 -5.37 12.02 32.00
CA MET A 35 -5.74 10.92 32.90
C MET A 35 -4.75 10.75 34.07
N SER A 36 -3.59 11.42 34.04
CA SER A 36 -2.55 11.33 35.07
C SER A 36 -3.00 11.84 36.45
N PHE A 37 -4.09 12.63 36.50
CA PHE A 37 -4.71 13.05 37.76
C PHE A 37 -5.18 11.87 38.63
N SER A 38 -5.33 10.67 38.04
CA SER A 38 -5.78 9.46 38.72
C SER A 38 -4.66 8.62 39.35
N ASP A 39 -3.37 8.97 39.15
CA ASP A 39 -2.22 8.17 39.62
C ASP A 39 -2.22 7.89 41.12
N GLY A 40 -2.82 8.77 41.92
CA GLY A 40 -2.96 8.62 43.37
C GLY A 40 -4.22 7.89 43.85
N TRP A 41 -5.10 7.46 42.95
CA TRP A 41 -6.37 6.82 43.30
C TRP A 41 -6.17 5.34 43.65
N SER A 42 -7.17 4.72 44.28
CA SER A 42 -7.13 3.28 44.51
C SER A 42 -7.11 2.53 43.18
N LYS A 43 -6.42 1.39 43.14
CA LYS A 43 -6.31 0.55 41.94
C LYS A 43 -7.67 0.23 41.32
N SER A 44 -8.66 -0.13 42.14
CA SER A 44 -10.03 -0.40 41.68
C SER A 44 -10.69 0.79 40.99
N LEU A 45 -10.46 2.01 41.49
CA LEU A 45 -11.05 3.22 40.92
C LEU A 45 -10.32 3.63 39.65
N GLN A 46 -9.00 3.48 39.59
CA GLN A 46 -8.22 3.67 38.35
C GLN A 46 -8.65 2.67 37.28
N TYR A 47 -8.83 1.39 37.63
CA TYR A 47 -9.30 0.37 36.71
C TYR A 47 -10.68 0.69 36.13
N ASP A 48 -11.65 1.04 36.99
CA ASP A 48 -13.00 1.43 36.55
C ASP A 48 -12.95 2.69 35.66
N LEU A 49 -12.14 3.68 36.04
CA LEU A 49 -11.96 4.91 35.27
C LEU A 49 -11.37 4.61 33.89
N PHE A 50 -10.25 3.86 33.82
CA PHE A 50 -9.57 3.58 32.57
C PHE A 50 -10.45 2.77 31.64
N HIS A 51 -11.09 1.70 32.13
CA HIS A 51 -11.95 0.86 31.30
C HIS A 51 -13.16 1.65 30.75
N SER A 52 -13.80 2.47 31.57
CA SER A 52 -14.93 3.30 31.10
C SER A 52 -14.48 4.43 30.17
N ALA A 53 -13.31 5.03 30.41
CA ALA A 53 -12.75 6.09 29.59
C ALA A 53 -12.40 5.60 28.18
N VAL A 54 -11.66 4.49 28.08
CA VAL A 54 -11.30 3.88 26.78
C VAL A 54 -12.53 3.34 26.04
N ALA A 55 -13.56 2.88 26.77
CA ALA A 55 -14.82 2.46 26.17
C ALA A 55 -15.53 3.62 25.45
N LEU A 56 -15.71 4.74 26.15
CA LEU A 56 -16.26 5.95 25.52
C LEU A 56 -15.35 6.50 24.42
N GLN A 57 -14.03 6.43 24.59
CA GLN A 57 -13.08 6.87 23.58
C GLN A 57 -13.26 6.06 22.29
N GLY A 58 -13.33 4.74 22.38
CA GLY A 58 -13.54 3.89 21.21
C GLY A 58 -14.88 4.13 20.51
N LEU A 59 -15.94 4.45 21.27
CA LEU A 59 -17.23 4.87 20.69
C LEU A 59 -17.13 6.24 20.02
N ALA A 60 -16.48 7.22 20.66
CA ALA A 60 -16.29 8.57 20.13
C ALA A 60 -15.41 8.56 18.87
N ASN A 61 -14.40 7.69 18.85
CA ASN A 61 -13.44 7.58 17.76
C ASN A 61 -13.89 6.64 16.65
N ARG A 62 -15.12 6.10 16.70
CA ARG A 62 -15.55 5.05 15.77
C ARG A 62 -15.58 5.54 14.32
N GLU A 63 -16.16 6.71 14.09
CA GLU A 63 -16.27 7.32 12.76
C GLU A 63 -15.25 8.44 12.52
N ALA A 64 -14.68 9.06 13.56
CA ALA A 64 -13.73 10.18 13.40
C ALA A 64 -12.76 10.30 14.59
N PRO A 65 -11.53 10.79 14.43
CA PRO A 65 -10.57 11.00 15.53
C PRO A 65 -10.99 12.20 16.42
N ARG A 66 -11.78 11.95 17.46
CA ARG A 66 -12.37 13.00 18.33
C ARG A 66 -11.72 13.10 19.70
N VAL A 67 -11.49 11.97 20.38
CA VAL A 67 -11.04 11.92 21.79
C VAL A 67 -9.63 11.38 21.89
N PHE A 68 -8.78 12.13 22.58
CA PHE A 68 -7.40 11.75 22.88
C PHE A 68 -7.17 11.72 24.41
N LEU A 69 -6.77 10.58 24.94
CA LEU A 69 -6.49 10.39 26.37
C LEU A 69 -4.99 10.43 26.63
N VAL A 70 -4.56 11.26 27.57
CA VAL A 70 -3.14 11.36 27.97
C VAL A 70 -2.95 10.66 29.31
N PHE A 71 -2.39 9.45 29.31
CA PHE A 71 -2.09 8.73 30.55
C PHE A 71 -0.72 9.10 31.10
N ASP A 72 0.24 9.38 30.22
CA ASP A 72 1.58 9.82 30.58
C ASP A 72 2.23 10.66 29.47
N GLU A 73 3.48 11.08 29.70
CA GLU A 73 4.23 11.97 28.80
C GLU A 73 4.42 11.42 27.38
N ARG A 74 4.37 10.09 27.20
CA ARG A 74 4.49 9.48 25.87
C ARG A 74 3.26 9.77 25.02
N ASP A 75 2.07 9.76 25.62
CA ASP A 75 0.84 10.11 24.91
C ASP A 75 0.84 11.59 24.51
N GLN A 76 1.37 12.46 25.38
CA GLN A 76 1.52 13.89 25.07
C GLN A 76 2.47 14.11 23.89
N LEU A 77 3.62 13.42 23.87
CA LEU A 77 4.55 13.46 22.74
C LEU A 77 3.83 13.17 21.42
N TRP A 78 3.00 12.12 21.37
CA TRP A 78 2.31 11.75 20.15
C TRP A 78 1.21 12.72 19.74
N LEU A 79 0.51 13.34 20.70
CA LEU A 79 -0.38 14.45 20.39
C LEU A 79 0.39 15.62 19.76
N ASP A 80 1.58 15.94 20.28
CA ASP A 80 2.42 17.01 19.74
C ASP A 80 2.90 16.66 18.31
N ARG A 81 3.29 15.41 18.05
CA ARG A 81 3.66 14.92 16.69
C ARG A 81 2.51 14.91 15.70
N LEU A 82 1.26 14.74 16.16
CA LEU A 82 0.09 14.79 15.29
C LEU A 82 -0.15 16.20 14.74
N VAL A 83 0.01 17.24 15.58
CA VAL A 83 -0.36 18.62 15.24
C VAL A 83 0.83 19.49 14.80
N GLU A 84 2.05 18.94 14.81
CA GLU A 84 3.24 19.62 14.28
C GLU A 84 3.07 19.91 12.77
N PRO A 85 3.84 20.87 12.21
CA PRO A 85 3.84 21.11 10.77
C PRO A 85 4.14 19.84 9.96
N GLY A 86 3.30 19.53 8.98
CA GLY A 86 3.34 18.28 8.19
C GLY A 86 2.74 17.05 8.88
N GLY A 87 2.34 17.13 10.16
CA GLY A 87 1.66 16.05 10.87
C GLY A 87 0.26 15.77 10.31
N LEU A 88 -0.32 14.62 10.68
CA LEU A 88 -1.65 14.20 10.20
C LEU A 88 -2.79 15.12 10.66
N CYS A 89 -2.60 15.85 11.76
CA CYS A 89 -3.58 16.78 12.33
C CYS A 89 -3.05 18.23 12.32
N GLU A 90 -2.18 18.58 11.37
CA GLU A 90 -1.68 19.95 11.24
C GLU A 90 -2.85 20.95 11.19
N GLY A 91 -2.80 21.96 12.05
CA GLY A 91 -3.80 23.03 12.11
C GLY A 91 -5.13 22.66 12.78
N TRP A 92 -5.28 21.43 13.31
CA TRP A 92 -6.46 21.04 14.07
C TRP A 92 -6.50 21.74 15.43
N ASN A 93 -7.71 22.01 15.93
CA ASN A 93 -7.90 22.61 17.25
C ASN A 93 -7.73 21.57 18.36
N ILE A 94 -7.22 21.97 19.52
CA ILE A 94 -7.15 21.10 20.71
C ILE A 94 -7.95 21.74 21.84
N GLU A 95 -8.97 21.04 22.32
CA GLU A 95 -9.75 21.43 23.48
C GLU A 95 -9.49 20.50 24.66
N THR A 96 -9.33 21.08 25.85
CA THR A 96 -9.04 20.31 27.07
C THR A 96 -10.31 20.00 27.83
N ILE A 97 -10.53 18.71 28.07
CA ILE A 97 -11.54 18.19 28.99
C ILE A 97 -10.97 18.25 30.41
N ASN A 98 -11.66 18.96 31.31
CA ASN A 98 -11.10 19.32 32.61
C ASN A 98 -11.44 18.29 33.70
N ASN A 99 -12.47 17.47 33.50
CA ASN A 99 -12.92 16.50 34.49
C ASN A 99 -13.83 15.42 33.87
N ILE A 100 -14.07 14.36 34.63
CA ILE A 100 -14.92 13.24 34.21
C ILE A 100 -16.38 13.65 33.94
N SER A 101 -16.94 14.67 34.62
CA SER A 101 -18.31 15.11 34.34
C SER A 101 -18.41 15.73 32.94
N GLU A 102 -17.45 16.57 32.57
CA GLU A 102 -17.36 17.14 31.22
C GLU A 102 -17.19 16.03 30.17
N TYR A 103 -16.31 15.05 30.41
CA TYR A 103 -16.14 13.90 29.52
C TYR A 103 -17.45 13.10 29.30
N ILE A 104 -18.16 12.85 30.39
CA ILE A 104 -19.45 12.14 30.37
C ILE A 104 -20.52 12.96 29.65
N ASP A 105 -20.63 14.25 29.95
CA ASP A 105 -21.62 15.14 29.35
C ASP A 105 -21.43 15.22 27.83
N MET A 106 -20.19 15.19 27.35
CA MET A 106 -19.85 15.23 25.93
C MET A 106 -20.12 13.90 25.21
N PHE A 107 -19.71 12.77 25.80
CA PHE A 107 -19.61 11.51 25.05
C PHE A 107 -20.51 10.39 25.53
N ALA A 108 -21.10 10.46 26.73
CA ALA A 108 -21.97 9.37 27.22
C ALA A 108 -23.25 9.20 26.38
N GLY A 109 -23.69 10.24 25.65
CA GLY A 109 -24.79 10.16 24.70
C GLY A 109 -24.56 9.19 23.53
N LEU A 110 -23.29 8.85 23.26
CA LEU A 110 -22.92 7.83 22.27
C LEU A 110 -23.19 6.41 22.76
N ALA A 111 -23.26 6.22 24.09
CA ALA A 111 -23.50 4.92 24.70
C ALA A 111 -25.02 4.68 24.87
N ARG A 112 -25.53 3.60 24.27
CA ARG A 112 -26.92 3.14 24.43
C ARG A 112 -27.21 2.56 25.83
N GLY A 113 -26.17 2.28 26.60
CA GLY A 113 -26.28 1.74 27.95
C GLY A 113 -24.99 1.14 28.47
N VAL A 114 -25.13 0.30 29.50
CA VAL A 114 -24.03 -0.37 30.20
C VAL A 114 -24.19 -1.89 30.15
N VAL A 115 -23.08 -2.59 29.91
CA VAL A 115 -22.94 -4.03 30.14
C VAL A 115 -22.12 -4.25 31.41
N LEU A 116 -22.71 -4.90 32.42
CA LEU A 116 -22.07 -5.18 33.69
C LEU A 116 -21.31 -6.52 33.67
N TYR A 117 -20.14 -6.56 34.33
CA TYR A 117 -19.35 -7.76 34.56
C TYR A 117 -19.01 -7.94 36.05
N ASP A 118 -18.47 -9.11 36.42
CA ASP A 118 -18.20 -9.45 37.82
C ASP A 118 -17.29 -8.43 38.54
N SER A 119 -17.51 -8.28 39.85
CA SER A 119 -16.97 -7.16 40.63
C SER A 119 -15.55 -7.36 41.17
N SER A 120 -15.03 -8.59 41.14
CA SER A 120 -13.78 -8.96 41.80
C SER A 120 -13.08 -10.11 41.08
N PRO A 121 -11.75 -10.04 40.87
CA PRO A 121 -10.98 -11.16 40.31
C PRO A 121 -10.86 -12.36 41.25
N GLU A 122 -11.18 -12.22 42.55
CA GLU A 122 -11.05 -13.31 43.52
C GLU A 122 -12.33 -14.13 43.69
N THR A 123 -13.48 -13.51 43.49
CA THR A 123 -14.79 -14.13 43.77
C THR A 123 -15.69 -14.22 42.55
N GLY A 124 -15.34 -13.52 41.47
CA GLY A 124 -16.09 -13.50 40.21
C GLY A 124 -15.43 -14.33 39.11
N VAL A 125 -16.09 -14.40 37.95
CA VAL A 125 -15.54 -15.04 36.76
C VAL A 125 -14.77 -13.99 35.96
N ILE A 126 -13.44 -14.11 35.96
CA ILE A 126 -12.51 -13.10 35.42
C ILE A 126 -12.77 -12.75 33.94
N SER A 127 -13.15 -13.73 33.12
CA SER A 127 -13.46 -13.56 31.69
C SER A 127 -14.71 -12.73 31.40
N THR A 128 -15.59 -12.51 32.39
CA THR A 128 -16.80 -11.68 32.18
C THR A 128 -16.46 -10.25 31.80
N SER A 129 -15.29 -9.74 32.19
CA SER A 129 -14.81 -8.41 31.82
C SER A 129 -14.63 -8.25 30.30
N LEU A 130 -13.97 -9.20 29.63
CA LEU A 130 -13.74 -9.18 28.18
C LEU A 130 -14.98 -9.61 27.38
N ALA A 131 -15.76 -10.56 27.92
CA ALA A 131 -17.06 -10.90 27.34
C ALA A 131 -18.02 -9.69 27.38
N ALA A 132 -18.03 -8.92 28.47
CA ALA A 132 -18.78 -7.67 28.56
C ALA A 132 -18.22 -6.59 27.65
N THR A 133 -16.91 -6.46 27.52
CA THR A 133 -16.25 -5.51 26.60
C THR A 133 -16.72 -5.73 25.16
N SER A 134 -16.64 -6.98 24.68
CA SER A 134 -17.11 -7.36 23.34
C SER A 134 -18.61 -7.10 23.17
N ALA A 135 -19.42 -7.58 24.11
CA ALA A 135 -20.88 -7.40 24.07
C ALA A 135 -21.30 -5.93 24.13
N ALA A 136 -20.55 -5.09 24.85
CA ALA A 136 -20.77 -3.66 24.94
C ALA A 136 -20.43 -2.97 23.61
N ALA A 137 -19.26 -3.25 23.05
CA ALA A 137 -18.84 -2.69 21.77
C ALA A 137 -19.83 -3.02 20.64
N ALA A 138 -20.32 -4.27 20.59
CA ALA A 138 -21.34 -4.73 19.64
C ALA A 138 -22.70 -4.03 19.77
N ARG A 139 -23.01 -3.48 20.95
CA ARG A 139 -24.30 -2.83 21.27
C ARG A 139 -24.20 -1.32 21.41
N ASP A 140 -23.07 -0.73 21.02
CA ASP A 140 -22.79 0.69 21.22
C ASP A 140 -22.99 1.09 22.70
N CYS A 141 -22.54 0.22 23.61
CA CYS A 141 -22.60 0.40 25.06
C CYS A 141 -21.17 0.49 25.62
N ILE A 142 -21.06 0.83 26.91
CA ILE A 142 -19.81 0.70 27.67
C ILE A 142 -19.85 -0.52 28.59
N ALA A 143 -18.68 -1.09 28.91
CA ALA A 143 -18.56 -2.14 29.91
C ALA A 143 -18.18 -1.54 31.26
N LEU A 144 -18.84 -1.96 32.35
CA LEU A 144 -18.54 -1.50 33.71
C LEU A 144 -18.49 -2.67 34.70
N ARG A 145 -17.58 -2.58 35.65
CA ARG A 145 -17.53 -3.49 36.79
C ARG A 145 -18.80 -3.32 37.61
N ASN A 146 -19.43 -4.42 38.03
CA ASN A 146 -20.63 -4.37 38.85
C ASN A 146 -20.29 -4.03 40.31
N ASP A 147 -19.85 -2.80 40.53
CA ASP A 147 -19.56 -2.25 41.85
C ASP A 147 -20.43 -1.00 42.07
N PRO A 148 -21.66 -1.18 42.58
CA PRO A 148 -22.57 -0.08 42.85
C PRO A 148 -22.02 0.98 43.83
N ASP A 149 -20.97 0.65 44.59
CA ASP A 149 -20.32 1.57 45.51
C ASP A 149 -19.21 2.41 44.86
N SER A 150 -18.66 1.96 43.72
CA SER A 150 -17.68 2.70 42.92
C SER A 150 -18.20 4.06 42.48
N GLY A 151 -17.34 5.09 42.59
CA GLY A 151 -17.65 6.44 42.12
C GLY A 151 -17.94 6.47 40.62
N VAL A 152 -17.19 5.69 39.83
CA VAL A 152 -17.37 5.60 38.37
C VAL A 152 -18.71 4.96 38.03
N TYR A 153 -19.06 3.83 38.65
CA TYR A 153 -20.38 3.20 38.47
C TYR A 153 -21.51 4.19 38.79
N LYS A 154 -21.40 4.90 39.92
CA LYS A 154 -22.39 5.89 40.32
C LYS A 154 -22.53 6.98 39.26
N MET A 155 -21.43 7.53 38.73
CA MET A 155 -21.48 8.57 37.70
C MET A 155 -22.17 8.12 36.40
N PHE A 156 -21.98 6.87 35.99
CA PHE A 156 -22.61 6.36 34.77
C PHE A 156 -24.05 5.89 34.97
N VAL A 157 -24.39 5.29 36.12
CA VAL A 157 -25.64 4.53 36.27
C VAL A 157 -26.65 5.19 37.21
N THR A 158 -26.23 5.64 38.40
CA THR A 158 -27.18 5.96 39.49
C THR A 158 -27.20 7.43 39.94
N ASN A 159 -26.14 8.20 39.70
CA ASN A 159 -26.04 9.59 40.11
C ASN A 159 -27.00 10.46 39.29
N SER A 160 -27.82 11.26 39.95
CA SER A 160 -28.79 12.16 39.30
C SER A 160 -28.15 13.25 38.46
N SER A 161 -26.89 13.58 38.73
CA SER A 161 -26.08 14.55 37.97
C SER A 161 -25.10 13.89 37.00
N GLY A 162 -25.21 12.57 36.79
CA GLY A 162 -24.42 11.82 35.82
C GLY A 162 -25.27 11.32 34.64
N ALA A 163 -24.71 10.45 33.80
CA ALA A 163 -25.34 10.02 32.55
C ALA A 163 -26.63 9.21 32.72
N ARG A 164 -26.74 8.43 33.82
CA ARG A 164 -27.87 7.52 34.10
C ARG A 164 -28.16 6.56 32.95
N LEU A 165 -27.10 6.00 32.38
CA LEU A 165 -27.19 4.99 31.34
C LEU A 165 -27.96 3.76 31.84
N PRO A 166 -28.86 3.18 31.03
CA PRO A 166 -29.57 1.96 31.41
C PRO A 166 -28.63 0.77 31.45
N ILE A 167 -28.86 -0.16 32.38
CA ILE A 167 -28.21 -1.47 32.38
C ILE A 167 -28.88 -2.30 31.28
N VAL A 168 -28.16 -2.52 30.18
CA VAL A 168 -28.65 -3.27 29.01
C VAL A 168 -28.43 -4.77 29.20
N LEU A 169 -27.33 -5.14 29.87
CA LEU A 169 -26.96 -6.52 30.13
C LEU A 169 -26.15 -6.59 31.43
N ASP A 170 -26.33 -7.68 32.20
CA ASP A 170 -25.55 -7.95 33.40
C ASP A 170 -25.07 -9.41 33.37
N LEU A 171 -23.75 -9.58 33.24
CA LEU A 171 -23.06 -10.86 33.20
C LEU A 171 -22.59 -11.34 34.57
N SER A 172 -22.75 -10.52 35.63
CA SER A 172 -22.32 -10.90 36.97
C SER A 172 -23.02 -12.17 37.45
N GLY A 173 -22.22 -13.13 37.91
CA GLY A 173 -22.69 -14.42 38.44
C GLY A 173 -23.49 -15.29 37.46
N LYS A 174 -23.37 -15.08 36.14
CA LYS A 174 -24.10 -15.89 35.13
C LYS A 174 -23.43 -17.22 34.78
N PHE A 175 -22.12 -17.34 34.98
CA PHE A 175 -21.34 -18.50 34.57
C PHE A 175 -20.86 -19.27 35.79
N THR A 176 -21.12 -20.58 35.81
CA THR A 176 -20.88 -21.45 36.97
C THR A 176 -19.98 -22.64 36.67
N GLY A 177 -19.56 -22.84 35.41
CA GLY A 177 -18.78 -24.02 35.01
C GLY A 177 -19.56 -25.33 35.08
N SER A 178 -20.90 -25.26 35.05
CA SER A 178 -21.77 -26.43 35.15
C SER A 178 -23.16 -26.19 34.54
N GLY A 179 -23.84 -27.27 34.16
CA GLY A 179 -25.18 -27.22 33.57
C GLY A 179 -25.17 -26.65 32.16
N THR A 180 -26.27 -26.02 31.75
CA THR A 180 -26.35 -25.33 30.45
C THR A 180 -25.84 -23.90 30.58
N ILE A 181 -24.97 -23.46 29.66
CA ILE A 181 -24.41 -22.12 29.62
C ILE A 181 -25.54 -21.10 29.45
N TRP A 182 -25.55 -20.08 30.30
CA TRP A 182 -26.62 -19.09 30.39
C TRP A 182 -27.01 -18.52 29.02
N GLN A 183 -28.32 -18.49 28.72
CA GLN A 183 -28.86 -18.03 27.43
C GLN A 183 -28.30 -18.72 26.17
N THR A 184 -27.86 -19.97 26.30
CA THR A 184 -27.50 -20.80 25.14
C THR A 184 -28.16 -22.18 25.23
N GLY A 185 -28.05 -22.97 24.17
CA GLY A 185 -28.36 -24.40 24.18
C GLY A 185 -27.14 -25.30 24.45
N ARG A 186 -25.98 -24.73 24.80
CA ARG A 186 -24.72 -25.44 24.97
C ARG A 186 -24.56 -25.89 26.42
N GLU A 187 -24.15 -27.15 26.62
CA GLU A 187 -23.69 -27.60 27.93
C GLU A 187 -22.37 -26.93 28.31
N SER A 188 -22.16 -26.73 29.60
CA SER A 188 -20.95 -26.15 30.16
C SER A 188 -19.71 -26.94 29.75
N THR A 189 -18.64 -26.20 29.53
CA THR A 189 -17.29 -26.69 29.25
C THR A 189 -16.63 -27.31 30.48
N GLY A 190 -17.24 -27.18 31.67
CA GLY A 190 -16.64 -27.49 32.96
C GLY A 190 -15.78 -26.35 33.52
N SER A 191 -15.70 -25.21 32.83
CA SER A 191 -15.01 -24.00 33.27
C SER A 191 -15.95 -22.79 33.16
N ALA A 192 -16.15 -22.07 34.27
CA ALA A 192 -16.94 -20.84 34.24
C ALA A 192 -16.29 -19.77 33.34
N LYS A 193 -14.95 -19.76 33.28
CA LYS A 193 -14.17 -18.86 32.44
C LYS A 193 -14.49 -19.09 30.96
N CYS A 194 -14.40 -20.33 30.50
CA CYS A 194 -14.65 -20.69 29.10
C CYS A 194 -16.14 -20.63 28.75
N ASP A 195 -17.05 -20.92 29.69
CA ASP A 195 -18.49 -20.76 29.49
C ASP A 195 -18.88 -19.31 29.12
N ALA A 196 -18.22 -18.31 29.71
CA ALA A 196 -18.45 -16.90 29.36
C ALA A 196 -18.08 -16.59 27.90
N TYR A 197 -16.99 -17.18 27.39
CA TYR A 197 -16.58 -16.99 26.00
C TYR A 197 -17.41 -17.81 25.02
N ILE A 198 -17.85 -19.02 25.39
CA ILE A 198 -18.83 -19.77 24.57
C ILE A 198 -20.17 -19.02 24.50
N TRP A 199 -20.59 -18.36 25.58
CA TRP A 199 -21.75 -17.47 25.52
C TRP A 199 -21.53 -16.30 24.54
N LEU A 200 -20.34 -15.70 24.53
CA LEU A 200 -19.97 -14.64 23.58
C LEU A 200 -20.04 -15.15 22.13
N VAL A 201 -19.50 -16.35 21.87
CA VAL A 201 -19.57 -17.02 20.56
C VAL A 201 -21.02 -17.15 20.08
N GLU A 202 -21.89 -17.75 20.91
CA GLU A 202 -23.27 -18.07 20.52
C GLU A 202 -24.14 -16.82 20.34
N ASN A 203 -23.88 -15.74 21.09
CA ASN A 203 -24.76 -14.58 21.10
C ASN A 203 -24.29 -13.41 20.22
N TYR A 204 -23.00 -13.32 19.87
CA TYR A 204 -22.45 -12.15 19.15
C TYR A 204 -21.56 -12.50 17.97
N ILE A 205 -20.71 -13.53 18.09
CA ILE A 205 -19.84 -13.93 16.95
C ILE A 205 -20.72 -14.59 15.88
N LYS A 206 -21.45 -15.65 16.23
CA LYS A 206 -22.34 -16.36 15.29
C LYS A 206 -23.46 -15.51 14.69
N THR A 207 -23.83 -14.44 15.37
CA THR A 207 -24.92 -13.55 14.96
C THR A 207 -24.42 -12.38 14.10
N GLY A 208 -23.12 -12.29 13.81
CA GLY A 208 -22.52 -11.24 12.99
C GLY A 208 -22.52 -9.85 13.65
N MET A 209 -22.60 -9.78 14.98
CA MET A 209 -22.64 -8.50 15.71
C MET A 209 -21.26 -7.93 16.06
N LEU A 210 -20.21 -8.76 15.96
CA LEU A 210 -18.81 -8.38 16.20
C LEU A 210 -18.06 -8.37 14.87
N ASP A 211 -17.04 -7.53 14.76
CA ASP A 211 -16.06 -7.62 13.68
C ASP A 211 -15.14 -8.80 13.94
N THR A 212 -15.28 -9.84 13.12
CA THR A 212 -14.52 -11.08 13.26
C THR A 212 -13.14 -11.03 12.61
N THR A 213 -12.76 -9.90 12.02
CA THR A 213 -11.40 -9.65 11.49
C THR A 213 -10.48 -8.98 12.50
N ASN A 214 -10.99 -8.56 13.66
CA ASN A 214 -10.22 -7.92 14.72
C ASN A 214 -10.43 -8.65 16.07
N ILE A 215 -9.34 -9.13 16.65
CA ILE A 215 -9.30 -9.77 17.98
C ILE A 215 -8.42 -8.94 18.91
N SER A 216 -8.89 -8.75 20.15
CA SER A 216 -8.09 -8.22 21.26
C SER A 216 -7.81 -9.32 22.27
N TYR A 217 -6.55 -9.71 22.37
CA TYR A 217 -6.05 -10.66 23.36
C TYR A 217 -5.31 -9.93 24.46
N THR A 218 -5.98 -9.73 25.58
CA THR A 218 -5.55 -8.84 26.65
C THR A 218 -5.94 -9.41 28.00
N LEU A 219 -5.25 -8.99 29.07
CA LEU A 219 -5.54 -9.44 30.42
C LEU A 219 -7.00 -9.12 30.81
N ASP A 220 -7.70 -10.14 31.28
CA ASP A 220 -9.07 -10.00 31.79
C ASP A 220 -9.10 -9.35 33.20
N LEU A 221 -10.17 -9.55 33.97
CA LEU A 221 -10.32 -8.96 35.31
C LEU A 221 -9.15 -9.30 36.24
N TRP A 222 -8.35 -10.32 35.91
CA TRP A 222 -7.06 -10.61 36.55
C TRP A 222 -6.15 -9.39 36.66
N GLY A 223 -6.23 -8.43 35.72
CA GLY A 223 -5.47 -7.17 35.79
C GLY A 223 -5.71 -6.36 37.07
N MET A 224 -6.84 -6.58 37.75
CA MET A 224 -7.10 -5.94 39.05
C MET A 224 -6.27 -6.50 40.22
N LYS A 225 -5.67 -7.69 40.11
CA LYS A 225 -4.88 -8.29 41.19
C LYS A 225 -3.66 -7.44 41.56
N ASP A 226 -3.30 -7.37 42.84
CA ASP A 226 -2.31 -6.42 43.37
C ASP A 226 -0.92 -6.55 42.72
N GLU A 227 -0.55 -7.74 42.24
CA GLU A 227 0.73 -8.01 41.56
C GLU A 227 0.85 -7.42 40.14
N VAL A 228 -0.26 -6.94 39.54
CA VAL A 228 -0.25 -6.36 38.20
C VAL A 228 -0.10 -4.83 38.29
N ASP A 229 0.88 -4.25 37.63
CA ASP A 229 0.97 -2.79 37.54
C ASP A 229 -0.20 -2.21 36.71
N MET A 230 -0.65 -0.99 37.01
CA MET A 230 -1.77 -0.38 36.28
C MET A 230 -1.54 -0.30 34.77
N ASN A 231 -0.31 -0.07 34.32
CA ASN A 231 0.03 -0.03 32.90
C ASN A 231 -0.03 -1.44 32.27
N HIS A 232 0.21 -2.48 33.07
CA HIS A 232 0.17 -3.87 32.63
C HIS A 232 -1.21 -4.52 32.77
N THR A 233 -2.24 -3.74 33.15
CA THR A 233 -3.65 -4.15 33.04
C THR A 233 -4.13 -4.22 31.60
N GLN A 234 -3.38 -3.61 30.66
CA GLN A 234 -3.65 -3.60 29.22
C GLN A 234 -4.99 -2.95 28.82
N LEU A 235 -5.68 -2.28 29.75
CA LEU A 235 -6.94 -1.55 29.48
C LEU A 235 -6.78 -0.50 28.38
N ARG A 236 -5.60 0.11 28.26
CA ARG A 236 -5.30 1.14 27.25
C ARG A 236 -5.47 0.62 25.81
N ASN A 237 -5.34 -0.69 25.59
CA ASN A 237 -5.54 -1.32 24.28
C ASN A 237 -7.01 -1.44 23.87
N LEU A 238 -7.94 -1.36 24.84
CA LEU A 238 -9.36 -1.67 24.61
C LEU A 238 -10.11 -0.57 23.86
N ASP A 239 -9.56 0.64 23.74
CA ASP A 239 -10.18 1.69 22.95
C ASP A 239 -10.38 1.26 21.48
N TYR A 240 -9.38 0.60 20.89
CA TYR A 240 -9.47 0.00 19.56
C TYR A 240 -10.47 -1.15 19.49
N ALA A 241 -10.57 -1.96 20.55
CA ALA A 241 -11.58 -3.03 20.60
C ALA A 241 -13.01 -2.46 20.56
N PHE A 242 -13.26 -1.35 21.27
CA PHE A 242 -14.53 -0.64 21.19
C PHE A 242 -14.77 -0.01 19.81
N LYS A 243 -13.76 0.64 19.22
CA LYS A 243 -13.86 1.19 17.85
C LYS A 243 -14.25 0.09 16.85
N LYS A 244 -13.50 -1.01 16.81
CA LYS A 244 -13.69 -2.09 15.84
C LYS A 244 -14.82 -3.05 16.15
N LYS A 245 -15.44 -2.99 17.34
CA LYS A 245 -16.35 -4.06 17.81
C LYS A 245 -15.64 -5.42 17.82
N ALA A 246 -14.40 -5.42 18.29
CA ALA A 246 -13.51 -6.57 18.26
C ALA A 246 -13.96 -7.67 19.25
N VAL A 247 -13.59 -8.91 18.95
CA VAL A 247 -13.73 -10.04 19.87
C VAL A 247 -12.61 -9.96 20.92
N CYS A 248 -12.98 -9.87 22.20
CA CYS A 248 -12.03 -9.78 23.30
C CYS A 248 -12.03 -11.06 24.14
N PHE A 249 -10.87 -11.67 24.33
CA PHE A 249 -10.71 -12.83 25.23
C PHE A 249 -9.24 -13.04 25.63
N GLU A 250 -9.03 -13.92 26.61
CA GLU A 250 -7.71 -14.40 27.02
C GLU A 250 -7.81 -15.88 27.41
N LEU A 251 -7.03 -16.74 26.74
CA LEU A 251 -7.05 -18.19 26.89
C LEU A 251 -5.65 -18.78 26.66
N SER A 252 -5.34 -19.87 27.35
CA SER A 252 -4.12 -20.65 27.12
C SER A 252 -4.12 -21.31 25.73
N PRO A 253 -2.99 -21.28 24.99
CA PRO A 253 -2.86 -21.97 23.71
C PRO A 253 -2.45 -23.46 23.86
N TRP A 254 -2.41 -23.98 25.10
CA TRP A 254 -1.96 -25.33 25.42
C TRP A 254 -3.11 -26.31 25.68
N ALA A 255 -2.99 -27.51 25.12
CA ALA A 255 -3.96 -28.60 25.30
C ALA A 255 -3.54 -29.61 26.37
N ASP A 256 -2.27 -29.60 26.80
CA ASP A 256 -1.63 -30.60 27.64
C ASP A 256 -1.43 -30.17 29.10
N GLU A 257 -1.86 -28.96 29.46
CA GLU A 257 -1.98 -28.49 30.84
C GLU A 257 -3.29 -27.71 31.08
N ALA A 258 -3.72 -27.63 32.33
CA ALA A 258 -4.81 -26.73 32.72
C ALA A 258 -4.25 -25.31 32.82
N ALA A 259 -5.06 -24.31 32.45
CA ALA A 259 -4.60 -22.93 32.48
C ALA A 259 -4.30 -22.48 33.93
N THR A 260 -3.23 -21.72 34.11
CA THR A 260 -2.75 -21.31 35.45
C THR A 260 -3.72 -20.41 36.22
N ASP A 261 -4.65 -19.75 35.52
CA ASP A 261 -5.68 -18.87 36.07
C ASP A 261 -7.04 -19.58 36.32
N ASP A 262 -7.20 -20.81 35.83
CA ASP A 262 -8.31 -21.72 36.15
C ASP A 262 -7.78 -23.16 36.22
N PRO A 263 -7.01 -23.51 37.26
CA PRO A 263 -6.33 -24.80 37.37
C PRO A 263 -7.27 -25.98 37.63
N THR A 264 -8.56 -25.71 37.85
CA THR A 264 -9.59 -26.73 38.12
C THR A 264 -10.36 -27.15 36.88
N GLN A 265 -10.20 -26.45 35.75
CA GLN A 265 -10.84 -26.80 34.49
C GLN A 265 -10.42 -28.20 34.00
N PRO A 266 -11.26 -28.87 33.20
CA PRO A 266 -10.82 -30.04 32.45
C PRO A 266 -9.63 -29.72 31.53
N LEU A 267 -8.74 -30.70 31.34
CA LEU A 267 -7.52 -30.52 30.55
C LEU A 267 -7.84 -30.08 29.11
N GLY A 268 -7.19 -29.01 28.64
CA GLY A 268 -7.34 -28.49 27.28
C GLY A 268 -8.60 -27.65 27.02
N THR A 269 -9.40 -27.34 28.04
CA THR A 269 -10.65 -26.58 27.86
C THR A 269 -10.42 -25.16 27.32
N ASP A 270 -9.38 -24.44 27.77
CA ASP A 270 -8.97 -23.16 27.19
C ASP A 270 -8.64 -23.28 25.69
N PHE A 271 -7.82 -24.26 25.30
CA PHE A 271 -7.38 -24.46 23.92
C PHE A 271 -8.55 -24.77 22.97
N GLU A 272 -9.49 -25.63 23.38
CA GLU A 272 -10.67 -25.93 22.57
C GLU A 272 -11.63 -24.73 22.46
N THR A 273 -11.73 -23.92 23.52
CA THR A 273 -12.51 -22.67 23.49
C THR A 273 -11.86 -21.64 22.57
N PHE A 274 -10.53 -21.53 22.59
CA PHE A 274 -9.77 -20.65 21.71
C PHE A 274 -9.99 -21.05 20.25
N LYS A 275 -9.82 -22.33 19.90
CA LYS A 275 -10.14 -22.85 18.57
C LYS A 275 -11.57 -22.53 18.15
N THR A 276 -12.55 -22.69 19.04
CA THR A 276 -13.96 -22.37 18.75
C THR A 276 -14.13 -20.89 18.39
N ILE A 277 -13.48 -19.97 19.11
CA ILE A 277 -13.55 -18.54 18.79
C ILE A 277 -12.94 -18.26 17.41
N LEU A 278 -11.73 -18.76 17.15
CA LEU A 278 -11.05 -18.55 15.87
C LEU A 278 -11.83 -19.16 14.69
N ASP A 279 -12.40 -20.34 14.88
CA ASP A 279 -13.18 -21.04 13.85
C ASP A 279 -14.43 -20.25 13.48
N GLU A 280 -15.18 -19.79 14.49
CA GLU A 280 -16.40 -19.01 14.27
C GLU A 280 -16.09 -17.62 13.68
N CYS A 281 -14.94 -17.01 14.01
CA CYS A 281 -14.51 -15.77 13.37
C CYS A 281 -14.23 -15.96 11.88
N ASN A 282 -13.54 -17.06 11.51
CA ASN A 282 -13.27 -17.42 10.12
C ASN A 282 -14.54 -17.81 9.35
N ILE A 283 -15.47 -18.54 9.98
CA ILE A 283 -16.76 -18.87 9.38
C ILE A 283 -17.53 -17.59 9.03
N GLN A 284 -17.57 -16.61 9.95
CA GLN A 284 -18.26 -15.35 9.73
C GLN A 284 -17.61 -14.48 8.64
N ASN A 285 -16.28 -14.47 8.54
CA ASN A 285 -15.57 -13.73 7.48
C ASN A 285 -15.40 -14.54 6.17
N ASN A 286 -16.06 -15.71 6.06
CA ASN A 286 -16.00 -16.60 4.92
C ASN A 286 -14.56 -16.99 4.50
N TYR A 287 -13.64 -17.08 5.46
CA TYR A 287 -12.23 -17.43 5.26
C TYR A 287 -11.47 -16.49 4.30
N SER A 288 -12.02 -15.31 4.02
CA SER A 288 -11.57 -14.45 2.93
C SER A 288 -10.49 -13.44 3.33
N GLU A 289 -10.32 -13.20 4.63
CA GLU A 289 -9.45 -12.16 5.18
C GLU A 289 -8.56 -12.72 6.28
N MET A 290 -7.40 -12.06 6.47
CA MET A 290 -6.56 -12.31 7.62
C MET A 290 -7.14 -11.65 8.88
N ILE A 291 -7.24 -12.39 9.98
CA ILE A 291 -7.69 -11.89 11.27
C ILE A 291 -6.51 -11.26 12.03
N LYS A 292 -6.63 -9.97 12.30
CA LYS A 292 -5.68 -9.22 13.14
C LYS A 292 -5.85 -9.62 14.60
N PHE A 293 -4.82 -10.25 15.17
CA PHE A 293 -4.79 -10.61 16.58
C PHE A 293 -3.88 -9.64 17.34
N CYS A 294 -4.49 -8.69 18.04
CA CYS A 294 -3.78 -7.70 18.83
C CYS A 294 -3.55 -8.25 20.25
N GLY A 295 -2.32 -8.61 20.59
CA GLY A 295 -2.00 -9.12 21.92
C GLY A 295 -0.84 -10.10 21.97
N PHE A 296 -0.47 -10.51 23.17
CA PHE A 296 0.64 -11.43 23.41
C PHE A 296 0.41 -12.29 24.64
N THR A 297 1.05 -13.46 24.70
CA THR A 297 1.03 -14.31 25.90
C THR A 297 1.57 -13.55 27.11
N ASN A 298 0.79 -13.50 28.18
CA ASN A 298 1.17 -12.82 29.41
C ASN A 298 2.23 -13.60 30.22
N TRP A 299 3.48 -13.70 29.72
CA TRP A 299 4.56 -14.52 30.30
C TRP A 299 4.69 -14.40 31.82
N ALA A 300 4.69 -13.17 32.36
CA ALA A 300 4.88 -12.94 33.79
C ALA A 300 3.63 -13.18 34.66
N ARG A 301 2.46 -13.44 34.06
CA ARG A 301 1.17 -13.51 34.79
C ARG A 301 0.37 -14.78 34.54
N LYS A 302 0.36 -15.32 33.32
CA LYS A 302 -0.48 -16.46 32.93
C LYS A 302 0.23 -17.40 31.93
N TYR A 303 -0.12 -18.69 31.99
CA TYR A 303 0.13 -19.74 30.99
C TYR A 303 1.58 -20.15 30.74
N THR A 304 2.52 -19.75 31.60
CA THR A 304 3.93 -20.13 31.45
C THR A 304 4.53 -20.65 32.76
N ASP A 305 5.71 -21.26 32.65
CA ASP A 305 6.52 -21.74 33.77
C ASP A 305 6.88 -20.67 34.80
N ASN A 306 6.90 -19.38 34.41
CA ASN A 306 7.09 -18.26 35.33
C ASN A 306 6.01 -18.18 36.42
N VAL A 307 4.81 -18.71 36.15
CA VAL A 307 3.65 -18.66 37.05
C VAL A 307 3.07 -20.04 37.37
N GLY A 308 3.87 -21.09 37.16
CA GLY A 308 3.52 -22.46 37.54
C GLY A 308 2.96 -23.34 36.43
N GLY A 309 2.98 -22.89 35.17
CA GLY A 309 2.78 -23.75 34.00
C GLY A 309 3.98 -24.65 33.72
N ILE A 310 3.89 -25.51 32.71
CA ILE A 310 4.99 -26.41 32.32
C ILE A 310 5.79 -25.94 31.10
N HIS A 311 5.24 -25.02 30.30
CA HIS A 311 5.88 -24.49 29.09
C HIS A 311 6.53 -23.13 29.33
N THR A 312 7.68 -22.89 28.70
CA THR A 312 8.39 -21.61 28.80
C THR A 312 7.65 -20.49 28.06
N GLY A 313 8.04 -19.23 28.31
CA GLY A 313 7.49 -18.07 27.59
C GLY A 313 7.60 -18.19 26.07
N VAL A 314 8.79 -18.46 25.54
CA VAL A 314 9.01 -18.55 24.08
C VAL A 314 8.29 -19.75 23.47
N GLU A 315 8.22 -20.89 24.17
CA GLU A 315 7.41 -22.02 23.69
C GLU A 315 5.94 -21.64 23.59
N THR A 316 5.41 -20.90 24.56
CA THR A 316 4.02 -20.47 24.57
C THR A 316 3.73 -19.41 23.50
N GLU A 317 4.65 -18.48 23.26
CA GLU A 317 4.59 -17.54 22.12
C GLU A 317 4.47 -18.31 20.80
N TRP A 318 5.40 -19.23 20.53
CA TRP A 318 5.39 -19.96 19.26
C TRP A 318 4.18 -20.88 19.13
N GLN A 319 3.69 -21.45 20.22
CA GLN A 319 2.46 -22.22 20.23
C GLN A 319 1.23 -21.36 19.89
N LEU A 320 1.15 -20.15 20.46
CA LEU A 320 0.11 -19.18 20.13
C LEU A 320 0.16 -18.82 18.64
N VAL A 321 1.32 -18.41 18.11
CA VAL A 321 1.48 -18.03 16.70
C VAL A 321 1.12 -19.19 15.77
N ARG A 322 1.56 -20.41 16.09
CA ARG A 322 1.22 -21.61 15.32
C ARG A 322 -0.30 -21.85 15.29
N LEU A 323 -0.97 -21.73 16.44
CA LEU A 323 -2.43 -21.83 16.52
C LEU A 323 -3.10 -20.77 15.64
N LEU A 324 -2.73 -19.49 15.78
CA LEU A 324 -3.30 -18.38 15.01
C LEU A 324 -3.11 -18.56 13.50
N SER A 325 -1.91 -18.95 13.07
CA SER A 325 -1.58 -19.12 11.66
C SER A 325 -2.45 -20.20 10.99
N GLY A 326 -2.88 -21.22 11.74
CA GLY A 326 -3.82 -22.24 11.26
C GLY A 326 -5.23 -21.71 10.96
N TYR A 327 -5.61 -20.54 11.50
CA TYR A 327 -6.95 -19.94 11.40
C TYR A 327 -6.93 -18.58 10.70
N ASN A 328 -6.14 -18.44 9.62
CA ASN A 328 -5.97 -17.18 8.88
C ASN A 328 -5.70 -15.98 9.80
N SER A 329 -4.99 -16.16 10.91
CA SER A 329 -4.73 -15.09 11.86
C SER A 329 -3.23 -14.86 12.00
N TYR A 330 -2.86 -13.58 12.11
CA TYR A 330 -1.50 -13.16 12.42
C TYR A 330 -1.50 -12.38 13.72
N GLN A 331 -0.38 -12.46 14.43
CA GLN A 331 -0.16 -11.74 15.67
C GLN A 331 0.43 -10.35 15.41
N GLU A 332 -0.14 -9.35 16.09
CA GLU A 332 0.48 -8.06 16.36
C GLU A 332 0.83 -8.03 17.85
N ALA A 333 2.11 -8.11 18.17
CA ALA A 333 2.59 -8.73 19.40
C ALA A 333 2.73 -7.74 20.59
N ASP A 334 1.69 -7.41 21.34
CA ASP A 334 1.83 -6.54 22.54
C ASP A 334 2.59 -7.22 23.72
N ALA A 335 3.90 -7.43 23.55
CA ALA A 335 4.78 -8.29 24.33
C ALA A 335 5.22 -7.65 25.66
N PRO A 336 5.78 -8.44 26.62
CA PRO A 336 6.16 -7.94 27.94
C PRO A 336 7.13 -6.75 27.91
N GLY A 337 6.92 -5.80 28.82
CA GLY A 337 7.61 -4.50 28.86
C GLY A 337 6.61 -3.38 28.63
N LEU A 338 6.39 -3.03 27.37
CA LEU A 338 5.32 -2.15 26.91
C LEU A 338 4.19 -2.96 26.28
N ASN A 339 3.48 -3.77 27.07
CA ASN A 339 2.38 -4.61 26.58
C ASN A 339 1.05 -3.85 26.37
N PHE A 340 1.14 -2.53 26.18
CA PHE A 340 0.02 -1.61 26.02
C PHE A 340 0.38 -0.50 25.04
N VAL A 341 -0.64 0.02 24.37
CA VAL A 341 -0.56 1.22 23.52
C VAL A 341 -1.88 2.00 23.65
N SER A 342 -1.77 3.30 23.90
CA SER A 342 -2.92 4.19 24.10
C SER A 342 -3.39 4.80 22.78
N ASN A 343 -4.64 5.31 22.75
CA ASN A 343 -5.18 6.14 21.67
C ASN A 343 -5.24 5.46 20.29
N THR A 344 -5.18 4.13 20.24
CA THR A 344 -5.17 3.39 18.97
C THR A 344 -6.48 3.49 18.20
N SER A 345 -7.59 3.78 18.88
CA SER A 345 -8.86 4.16 18.25
C SER A 345 -8.78 5.50 17.50
N PHE A 346 -8.07 6.49 18.07
CA PHE A 346 -7.85 7.80 17.47
C PHE A 346 -6.91 7.67 16.26
N TYR A 347 -5.76 7.00 16.44
CA TYR A 347 -4.81 6.76 15.35
C TYR A 347 -5.44 5.97 14.20
N ASN A 348 -6.24 4.94 14.48
CA ASN A 348 -6.93 4.19 13.44
C ASN A 348 -7.94 5.05 12.66
N ALA A 349 -8.58 6.03 13.31
CA ALA A 349 -9.49 6.94 12.64
C ALA A 349 -8.78 7.93 11.70
N LEU A 350 -7.45 8.07 11.79
CA LEU A 350 -6.62 8.83 10.85
C LEU A 350 -6.09 7.99 9.69
N LYS A 351 -6.48 6.72 9.58
CA LYS A 351 -5.99 5.84 8.52
C LYS A 351 -6.29 6.36 7.09
N PRO A 352 -7.47 6.93 6.79
CA PRO A 352 -7.70 7.53 5.46
C PRO A 352 -6.67 8.61 5.11
N ALA A 353 -6.39 9.54 6.03
CA ALA A 353 -5.35 10.56 5.84
C ALA A 353 -3.93 9.97 5.68
N LEU A 354 -3.67 8.79 6.25
CA LEU A 354 -2.43 8.07 6.04
C LEU A 354 -2.38 7.47 4.63
N GLU A 355 -3.45 6.83 4.17
CA GLU A 355 -3.57 6.18 2.85
C GLU A 355 -3.56 7.18 1.69
N GLU A 356 -3.93 8.44 1.91
CA GLU A 356 -3.83 9.54 0.94
C GLU A 356 -2.39 10.08 0.72
N ARG A 357 -1.44 9.71 1.59
CA ARG A 357 -0.03 10.17 1.50
C ARG A 357 0.84 9.13 0.79
N GLU A 358 1.87 9.64 0.12
CA GLU A 358 2.87 8.81 -0.56
C GLU A 358 4.10 8.63 0.32
N TYR A 359 4.36 7.39 0.77
CA TYR A 359 5.52 7.05 1.57
C TYR A 359 6.54 6.27 0.74
N LEU A 360 7.60 6.97 0.33
CA LEU A 360 8.66 6.41 -0.52
C LEU A 360 9.89 6.00 0.30
N GLN A 361 10.45 4.84 0.00
CA GLN A 361 11.72 4.40 0.56
C GLN A 361 12.89 5.22 -0.01
N ASN A 362 14.03 5.24 0.69
CA ASN A 362 15.27 5.76 0.13
C ASN A 362 15.69 4.97 -1.11
N SER A 363 16.23 5.66 -2.11
CA SER A 363 16.66 5.03 -3.37
C SER A 363 17.69 3.92 -3.11
N PRO A 364 17.59 2.76 -3.80
CA PRO A 364 18.67 1.78 -3.83
C PRO A 364 19.92 2.35 -4.52
N PRO A 365 21.10 1.73 -4.32
CA PRO A 365 22.32 2.17 -4.97
C PRO A 365 22.36 1.76 -6.45
N SER A 366 22.90 2.63 -7.29
CA SER A 366 23.26 2.29 -8.67
C SER A 366 24.46 1.33 -8.70
N TYR A 367 24.64 0.65 -9.84
CA TYR A 367 25.85 -0.14 -10.08
C TYR A 367 27.12 0.70 -9.91
N GLN A 368 27.09 1.93 -10.43
CA GLN A 368 28.22 2.86 -10.37
C GLN A 368 28.52 3.29 -8.93
N ASP A 369 27.51 3.50 -8.08
CA ASP A 369 27.71 3.82 -6.66
C ASP A 369 28.47 2.70 -5.94
N LEU A 370 28.15 1.43 -6.23
CA LEU A 370 28.83 0.29 -5.63
C LEU A 370 30.27 0.12 -6.15
N VAL A 371 30.54 0.50 -7.41
CA VAL A 371 31.91 0.58 -7.95
C VAL A 371 32.70 1.69 -7.25
N GLU A 372 32.12 2.88 -7.10
CA GLU A 372 32.78 4.03 -6.46
C GLU A 372 33.05 3.82 -4.97
N ARG A 373 32.16 3.10 -4.28
CA ARG A 373 32.36 2.64 -2.90
C ARG A 373 33.39 1.51 -2.79
N GLY A 374 33.88 0.99 -3.90
CA GLY A 374 34.89 -0.07 -3.96
C GLY A 374 34.36 -1.45 -3.57
N PHE A 375 33.06 -1.69 -3.75
CA PHE A 375 32.44 -3.00 -3.48
C PHE A 375 32.40 -3.87 -4.74
N ILE A 376 32.50 -3.25 -5.93
CA ILE A 376 32.63 -3.93 -7.21
C ILE A 376 33.94 -3.47 -7.87
N ASP A 377 34.74 -4.41 -8.36
CA ASP A 377 36.01 -4.11 -9.03
C ASP A 377 35.83 -3.76 -10.51
N SER A 378 36.91 -3.34 -11.18
CA SER A 378 36.90 -2.99 -12.61
C SER A 378 36.58 -4.17 -13.54
N SER A 379 36.57 -5.40 -13.02
CA SER A 379 36.20 -6.61 -13.75
C SER A 379 34.72 -6.99 -13.52
N GLY A 380 33.99 -6.21 -12.73
CA GLY A 380 32.59 -6.44 -12.38
C GLY A 380 32.38 -7.45 -11.25
N ASN A 381 33.45 -7.88 -10.56
CA ASN A 381 33.34 -8.82 -9.45
C ASN A 381 33.13 -8.09 -8.13
N VAL A 382 32.36 -8.70 -7.22
CA VAL A 382 32.28 -8.23 -5.84
C VAL A 382 33.64 -8.42 -5.16
N VAL A 383 34.12 -7.37 -4.50
CA VAL A 383 35.43 -7.33 -3.82
C VAL A 383 35.41 -8.18 -2.56
N ASP A 384 36.47 -8.93 -2.29
CA ASP A 384 36.65 -9.73 -1.08
C ASP A 384 36.46 -8.87 0.19
N ASN A 385 35.47 -9.22 1.01
CA ASN A 385 35.15 -8.56 2.27
C ASN A 385 34.12 -9.34 3.10
N ASN A 386 33.86 -8.87 4.34
CA ASN A 386 32.69 -9.28 5.12
C ASN A 386 31.62 -8.18 4.99
N TYR A 387 30.61 -8.41 4.16
CA TYR A 387 29.45 -7.54 3.98
C TYR A 387 28.39 -7.89 5.02
N ILE A 388 27.97 -6.91 5.81
CA ILE A 388 27.17 -7.12 7.01
C ILE A 388 25.94 -6.23 6.98
N LEU A 389 24.79 -6.85 7.16
CA LEU A 389 23.52 -6.18 7.43
C LEU A 389 23.13 -6.39 8.89
N ILE A 390 22.82 -5.31 9.60
CA ILE A 390 22.26 -5.38 10.95
C ILE A 390 20.77 -5.04 10.86
N TYR A 391 19.93 -6.07 10.99
CA TYR A 391 18.48 -5.93 11.15
C TYR A 391 18.18 -5.32 12.52
N MET A 392 17.53 -4.16 12.58
CA MET A 392 17.08 -3.53 13.82
C MET A 392 15.59 -3.77 14.00
N GLY A 393 15.20 -4.75 14.80
CA GLY A 393 13.79 -5.16 14.85
C GLY A 393 13.27 -5.62 16.20
N ASP A 394 12.27 -6.51 16.10
CA ASP A 394 11.26 -6.85 17.11
C ASP A 394 10.16 -5.77 17.24
N TYR A 395 9.98 -4.99 16.18
CA TYR A 395 8.92 -4.01 16.00
C TYR A 395 7.69 -4.63 15.29
N ASP A 396 7.43 -5.91 15.49
CA ASP A 396 6.17 -6.60 15.12
C ASP A 396 5.00 -6.27 16.05
N GLN A 397 5.20 -5.28 16.93
CA GLN A 397 4.21 -4.77 17.86
C GLN A 397 4.07 -3.25 17.79
N ALA A 398 2.84 -2.79 17.96
CA ALA A 398 2.49 -1.38 17.89
C ALA A 398 3.17 -0.57 19.00
N SER A 399 3.23 -1.08 20.22
CA SER A 399 3.78 -0.35 21.37
C SER A 399 5.29 -0.08 21.27
N TRP A 400 6.10 -1.05 20.81
CA TRP A 400 7.55 -0.84 20.66
C TRP A 400 7.84 0.00 19.43
N MET A 401 7.07 -0.15 18.34
CA MET A 401 7.22 0.75 17.20
C MET A 401 6.91 2.20 17.60
N LEU A 402 5.77 2.44 18.25
CA LEU A 402 5.35 3.77 18.69
C LEU A 402 6.31 4.33 19.76
N TYR A 403 6.45 3.67 20.90
CA TYR A 403 7.15 4.28 22.04
C TYR A 403 8.67 4.10 22.03
N TRP A 404 9.17 2.95 21.54
CA TRP A 404 10.61 2.64 21.61
C TRP A 404 11.39 3.00 20.36
N LEU A 405 10.88 2.66 19.17
CA LEU A 405 11.51 3.10 17.92
C LEU A 405 11.23 4.59 17.72
N ALA A 406 9.99 4.93 17.37
CA ALA A 406 9.67 6.26 16.86
C ALA A 406 9.71 7.35 17.94
N GLY A 407 9.33 7.01 19.18
CA GLY A 407 9.28 7.95 20.30
C GLY A 407 10.57 8.11 21.11
N GLU A 408 11.60 7.30 20.86
CA GLU A 408 12.84 7.31 21.65
C GLU A 408 14.08 7.11 20.77
N ARG A 409 14.26 5.93 20.17
CA ARG A 409 15.49 5.58 19.41
C ARG A 409 15.66 6.37 18.12
N TYR A 410 14.56 6.85 17.54
CA TYR A 410 14.59 7.63 16.31
C TYR A 410 15.18 9.04 16.50
N ASP A 411 15.22 9.54 17.74
CA ASP A 411 15.83 10.83 18.07
C ASP A 411 17.32 10.69 18.50
N ASP A 412 17.91 9.50 18.38
CA ASP A 412 19.32 9.26 18.68
C ASP A 412 20.23 10.10 17.77
N SER A 413 21.23 10.76 18.37
CA SER A 413 22.13 11.68 17.66
C SER A 413 23.03 11.03 16.61
N ALA A 414 23.25 9.72 16.68
CA ALA A 414 24.00 8.97 15.68
C ALA A 414 23.14 8.53 14.48
N ARG A 415 21.81 8.69 14.53
CA ARG A 415 20.96 8.47 13.36
C ARG A 415 21.36 9.44 12.24
N GLY A 416 21.48 8.92 11.02
CA GLY A 416 22.02 9.67 9.87
C GLY A 416 23.54 9.59 9.72
N GLU A 417 24.27 9.07 10.72
CA GLU A 417 25.71 8.80 10.59
C GLU A 417 26.01 7.33 10.23
N VAL A 418 25.10 6.42 10.55
CA VAL A 418 25.21 4.97 10.29
C VAL A 418 23.95 4.47 9.58
N PRO A 419 24.05 3.44 8.71
CA PRO A 419 22.88 2.83 8.09
C PRO A 419 22.02 2.12 9.15
N CYS A 420 20.78 2.56 9.29
CA CYS A 420 19.79 1.98 10.19
C CYS A 420 18.75 1.20 9.36
N CYS A 421 18.70 -0.12 9.54
CA CYS A 421 17.74 -0.99 8.87
C CYS A 421 16.62 -1.36 9.85
N TRP A 422 15.68 -0.44 10.01
CA TRP A 422 14.52 -0.56 10.89
C TRP A 422 13.54 -1.60 10.33
N ALA A 423 13.07 -2.51 11.18
CA ALA A 423 12.21 -3.60 10.76
C ALA A 423 10.83 -3.65 11.45
N PRO A 424 10.00 -2.58 11.34
CA PRO A 424 8.62 -2.64 11.80
C PRO A 424 7.73 -3.40 10.83
N THR A 425 6.77 -4.17 11.36
CA THR A 425 5.77 -4.85 10.51
C THR A 425 4.67 -3.86 10.12
N PRO A 426 4.47 -3.60 8.82
CA PRO A 426 3.72 -2.42 8.37
C PRO A 426 2.23 -2.46 8.70
N ASN A 427 1.67 -3.63 9.07
CA ASN A 427 0.29 -3.76 9.57
C ASN A 427 0.02 -3.02 10.88
N THR A 428 1.06 -2.74 11.68
CA THR A 428 0.91 -2.02 12.95
C THR A 428 0.41 -0.59 12.73
N SER A 429 0.60 -0.03 11.53
CA SER A 429 0.04 1.26 11.12
C SER A 429 -1.47 1.39 11.33
N ASP A 430 -2.23 0.29 11.36
CA ASP A 430 -3.65 0.31 11.73
C ASP A 430 -3.89 0.87 13.13
N ARG A 431 -3.01 0.58 14.09
CA ARG A 431 -3.13 1.05 15.48
C ARG A 431 -2.25 2.25 15.78
N ILE A 432 -1.23 2.52 14.97
CA ILE A 432 -0.22 3.56 15.24
C ILE A 432 0.17 4.34 13.96
N SER A 433 -0.82 4.72 13.15
CA SER A 433 -0.66 5.49 11.90
C SER A 433 0.31 6.67 12.05
N VAL A 434 0.19 7.43 13.15
CA VAL A 434 1.07 8.57 13.47
C VAL A 434 2.56 8.21 13.49
N ALA A 435 2.93 7.02 13.95
CA ALA A 435 4.33 6.61 14.02
C ALA A 435 4.92 6.41 12.62
N TYR A 436 4.14 5.82 11.72
CA TYR A 436 4.55 5.58 10.34
C TYR A 436 4.69 6.89 9.57
N ASP A 437 3.69 7.77 9.68
CA ASP A 437 3.78 9.12 9.11
C ASP A 437 5.03 9.86 9.62
N TYR A 438 5.25 9.85 10.94
CA TYR A 438 6.39 10.53 11.56
C TYR A 438 7.74 10.00 11.05
N VAL A 439 7.95 8.69 11.05
CA VAL A 439 9.26 8.13 10.66
C VAL A 439 9.55 8.35 9.16
N PHE A 440 8.56 8.25 8.28
CA PHE A 440 8.79 8.50 6.86
C PHE A 440 9.04 9.97 6.54
N ARG A 441 8.30 10.90 7.18
CA ARG A 441 8.54 12.34 7.03
C ARG A 441 9.91 12.79 7.54
N ASN A 442 10.45 12.10 8.54
CA ASN A 442 11.69 12.50 9.23
C ASN A 442 12.88 11.56 8.95
N LYS A 443 12.77 10.68 7.95
CA LYS A 443 13.84 9.76 7.55
C LYS A 443 15.05 10.51 7.01
N SER A 444 16.24 10.08 7.45
CA SER A 444 17.51 10.47 6.83
C SER A 444 17.76 9.62 5.58
N ASP A 445 18.81 9.93 4.83
CA ASP A 445 19.32 9.09 3.73
C ASP A 445 19.96 7.77 4.22
N LYS A 446 20.00 7.54 5.54
CA LYS A 446 20.52 6.33 6.19
C LYS A 446 19.45 5.48 6.88
N ASP A 447 18.20 5.91 6.86
CA ASP A 447 17.08 5.15 7.43
C ASP A 447 16.42 4.29 6.35
N TYR A 448 16.40 2.98 6.56
CA TYR A 448 15.79 2.02 5.65
C TYR A 448 14.79 1.17 6.43
N PHE A 449 13.63 0.95 5.82
CA PHE A 449 12.51 0.23 6.43
C PHE A 449 12.27 -1.09 5.69
N VAL A 450 12.17 -2.18 6.44
CA VAL A 450 12.03 -3.55 5.91
C VAL A 450 10.98 -4.33 6.70
N GLY A 451 10.36 -5.33 6.09
CA GLY A 451 9.39 -6.19 6.79
C GLY A 451 10.03 -7.02 7.90
N GLY A 452 9.48 -6.92 9.11
CA GLY A 452 9.82 -7.75 10.29
C GLY A 452 9.13 -9.12 10.29
N ASN A 453 9.01 -9.78 11.46
CA ASN A 453 8.42 -11.13 11.59
C ASN A 453 6.92 -11.15 11.25
N SER A 454 6.42 -11.85 10.24
CA SER A 454 7.10 -12.34 9.04
C SER A 454 6.40 -11.70 7.84
N GLY A 455 6.59 -10.40 7.60
CA GLY A 455 5.84 -9.63 6.61
C GLY A 455 4.98 -8.53 7.25
N ALA A 456 3.71 -8.42 6.84
CA ALA A 456 2.73 -7.53 7.46
C ALA A 456 2.03 -8.19 8.67
N GLY A 457 2.81 -8.77 9.59
CA GLY A 457 2.33 -9.39 10.82
C GLY A 457 3.04 -10.69 11.15
N TYR A 458 3.00 -11.09 12.43
CA TYR A 458 3.71 -12.28 12.89
C TYR A 458 2.88 -13.56 12.73
N LEU A 459 3.27 -14.39 11.77
CA LEU A 459 2.74 -15.75 11.58
C LEU A 459 3.83 -16.76 11.24
N HIS A 460 3.46 -18.04 11.21
CA HIS A 460 4.28 -19.16 10.75
C HIS A 460 3.87 -19.57 9.33
N PRO A 461 4.68 -19.28 8.29
CA PRO A 461 4.31 -19.53 6.88
C PRO A 461 3.99 -21.00 6.58
N GLY A 462 4.66 -21.93 7.27
CA GLY A 462 4.41 -23.36 7.14
C GLY A 462 3.04 -23.81 7.65
N GLN A 463 2.23 -22.91 8.22
CA GLN A 463 0.83 -23.14 8.58
C GLN A 463 -0.17 -22.57 7.55
N LEU A 464 0.29 -22.03 6.41
CA LEU A 464 -0.59 -21.46 5.38
C LEU A 464 -1.00 -22.46 4.30
N TYR A 465 -0.44 -23.67 4.27
CA TYR A 465 -0.74 -24.70 3.27
C TYR A 465 -0.71 -26.11 3.89
N GLY A 466 -1.10 -27.12 3.10
CA GLY A 466 -1.19 -28.50 3.56
C GLY A 466 -2.32 -28.75 4.54
N GLU A 467 -2.19 -29.77 5.39
CA GLU A 467 -3.11 -29.99 6.52
C GLU A 467 -2.78 -29.03 7.66
N ARG A 468 -3.40 -27.85 7.63
CA ARG A 468 -3.13 -26.77 8.58
C ARG A 468 -3.55 -27.18 9.99
N TRP A 469 -2.63 -27.13 10.95
CA TRP A 469 -2.93 -27.53 12.32
C TRP A 469 -3.37 -26.32 13.15
N PRO A 470 -4.38 -26.46 14.04
CA PRO A 470 -5.29 -27.60 14.22
C PRO A 470 -6.58 -27.47 13.38
N SER A 471 -6.72 -26.46 12.53
CA SER A 471 -7.98 -26.11 11.84
C SER A 471 -8.40 -27.11 10.75
N GLY A 472 -7.44 -27.74 10.08
CA GLY A 472 -7.68 -28.54 8.88
C GLY A 472 -8.09 -27.71 7.66
N TYR A 473 -7.93 -26.38 7.71
CA TYR A 473 -8.32 -25.49 6.61
C TYR A 473 -7.50 -25.69 5.35
N ALA A 474 -8.07 -25.25 4.23
CA ALA A 474 -7.37 -25.19 2.95
C ALA A 474 -6.27 -24.12 2.94
N ASP A 475 -5.55 -24.07 1.82
CA ASP A 475 -4.49 -23.11 1.54
C ASP A 475 -4.97 -21.66 1.72
N ALA A 476 -4.16 -20.84 2.39
CA ALA A 476 -4.42 -19.42 2.65
C ALA A 476 -3.27 -18.51 2.21
N ARG A 477 -2.35 -19.02 1.36
CA ARG A 477 -1.22 -18.22 0.87
C ARG A 477 -1.69 -16.99 0.09
N ASP A 478 -2.77 -17.09 -0.68
CA ASP A 478 -3.31 -15.95 -1.43
C ASP A 478 -3.94 -14.89 -0.52
N VAL A 479 -4.61 -15.33 0.56
CA VAL A 479 -5.16 -14.41 1.59
C VAL A 479 -4.01 -13.67 2.28
N TRP A 480 -2.95 -14.38 2.65
CA TRP A 480 -1.75 -13.78 3.24
C TRP A 480 -1.01 -12.85 2.29
N LYS A 481 -0.87 -13.25 1.02
CA LYS A 481 -0.25 -12.46 -0.04
C LYS A 481 -0.97 -11.13 -0.23
N ARG A 482 -2.29 -11.14 -0.43
CA ARG A 482 -3.11 -9.92 -0.58
C ARG A 482 -2.96 -9.00 0.63
N HIS A 483 -3.03 -9.57 1.84
CA HIS A 483 -2.82 -8.83 3.09
C HIS A 483 -1.46 -8.13 3.13
N CYS A 484 -0.36 -8.84 2.83
CA CYS A 484 0.97 -8.22 2.82
C CYS A 484 1.13 -7.17 1.72
N GLN A 485 0.67 -7.45 0.51
CA GLN A 485 0.76 -6.54 -0.63
C GLN A 485 0.11 -5.18 -0.34
N LYS A 486 -1.02 -5.15 0.37
CA LYS A 486 -1.66 -3.90 0.81
C LYS A 486 -0.67 -3.00 1.56
N TYR A 487 -0.08 -3.51 2.64
CA TYR A 487 0.82 -2.71 3.49
C TYR A 487 2.16 -2.42 2.84
N TYR A 488 2.66 -3.32 1.99
CA TYR A 488 3.93 -3.12 1.28
C TYR A 488 3.82 -2.00 0.24
N ARG A 489 2.66 -1.88 -0.44
CA ARG A 489 2.38 -0.73 -1.32
C ARG A 489 2.34 0.58 -0.55
N MET A 490 1.66 0.60 0.60
CA MET A 490 1.49 1.82 1.40
C MET A 490 2.82 2.47 1.83
N PHE A 491 3.87 1.66 2.07
CA PHE A 491 5.14 2.16 2.64
C PHE A 491 6.37 1.89 1.76
N ASP A 492 6.17 1.51 0.50
CA ASP A 492 7.23 1.19 -0.45
C ASP A 492 8.23 0.14 0.08
N TYR A 493 7.69 -0.94 0.66
CA TYR A 493 8.49 -2.08 1.11
C TYR A 493 8.71 -3.06 -0.05
N SER A 494 9.95 -3.54 -0.18
CA SER A 494 10.30 -4.60 -1.15
C SER A 494 11.20 -5.70 -0.57
N ILE A 495 11.42 -5.69 0.75
CA ILE A 495 12.30 -6.63 1.47
C ILE A 495 11.59 -7.19 2.70
N SER A 496 11.59 -8.53 2.84
CA SER A 496 11.15 -9.23 4.07
C SER A 496 12.36 -9.76 4.81
N SER A 497 12.87 -8.96 5.73
CA SER A 497 14.18 -9.16 6.36
C SER A 497 14.21 -10.18 7.51
N ARG A 498 13.05 -10.78 7.84
CA ARG A 498 12.97 -11.92 8.76
C ARG A 498 11.68 -12.71 8.61
N ILE A 499 11.79 -13.93 8.09
CA ILE A 499 10.71 -14.91 7.98
C ILE A 499 10.98 -16.03 9.00
N GLN A 500 10.01 -16.31 9.87
CA GLN A 500 10.15 -17.24 10.99
C GLN A 500 9.00 -18.25 11.03
N ASN A 501 9.32 -19.49 11.45
CA ASN A 501 8.36 -20.59 11.51
C ASN A 501 8.31 -21.31 12.88
N GLY A 502 9.01 -20.79 13.89
CA GLY A 502 8.91 -21.19 15.30
C GLY A 502 8.66 -22.69 15.56
N SER A 503 7.55 -22.99 16.23
CA SER A 503 7.11 -24.35 16.58
C SER A 503 6.46 -25.14 15.43
N SER A 504 6.36 -24.55 14.23
CA SER A 504 5.83 -25.18 13.02
C SER A 504 6.88 -25.94 12.21
N GLY A 505 8.14 -25.92 12.66
CA GLY A 505 9.25 -26.65 12.04
C GLY A 505 10.18 -25.74 11.25
N GLU A 506 11.09 -26.34 10.49
CA GLU A 506 12.07 -25.63 9.66
C GLU A 506 11.39 -25.10 8.39
N LEU A 507 11.72 -23.88 7.94
CA LEU A 507 11.24 -23.38 6.66
C LEU A 507 11.86 -24.15 5.49
N GLU A 508 11.06 -24.36 4.46
CA GLU A 508 11.44 -24.83 3.14
C GLU A 508 11.35 -23.69 2.12
N LEU A 509 11.87 -23.89 0.91
CA LEU A 509 11.84 -22.85 -0.12
C LEU A 509 10.39 -22.47 -0.50
N VAL A 510 9.46 -23.43 -0.46
CA VAL A 510 8.03 -23.20 -0.76
C VAL A 510 7.38 -22.19 0.20
N ASP A 511 7.85 -22.11 1.45
CA ASP A 511 7.39 -21.12 2.43
C ASP A 511 7.80 -19.69 2.05
N CYS A 512 8.91 -19.54 1.33
CA CYS A 512 9.38 -18.24 0.85
C CYS A 512 8.64 -17.79 -0.43
N GLU A 513 8.06 -18.73 -1.18
CA GLU A 513 7.39 -18.44 -2.46
C GLU A 513 6.21 -17.46 -2.28
N VAL A 514 5.47 -17.54 -1.16
CA VAL A 514 4.35 -16.62 -0.88
C VAL A 514 4.81 -15.16 -0.77
N TYR A 515 6.07 -14.91 -0.42
CA TYR A 515 6.64 -13.58 -0.24
C TYR A 515 7.15 -12.96 -1.54
N LYS A 516 7.39 -13.76 -2.59
CA LYS A 516 8.10 -13.31 -3.79
C LYS A 516 7.48 -12.09 -4.44
N SER A 517 6.16 -12.09 -4.58
CA SER A 517 5.41 -11.04 -5.29
C SER A 517 5.49 -9.65 -4.65
N PHE A 518 5.98 -9.53 -3.41
CA PHE A 518 6.11 -8.25 -2.69
C PHE A 518 7.46 -8.08 -1.99
N SER A 519 8.33 -9.08 -1.99
CA SER A 519 9.68 -9.01 -1.41
C SER A 519 10.76 -9.23 -2.48
N GLY A 520 10.58 -8.59 -3.64
CA GLY A 520 11.42 -8.77 -4.82
C GLY A 520 12.89 -8.45 -4.59
N ASP A 521 13.19 -7.54 -3.64
CA ASP A 521 14.54 -7.10 -3.36
C ASP A 521 15.35 -8.01 -2.46
N GLY A 522 14.69 -8.68 -1.51
CA GLY A 522 15.39 -9.64 -0.69
C GLY A 522 14.54 -10.25 0.39
N MET A 523 14.99 -11.41 0.85
CA MET A 523 14.40 -12.10 1.98
C MET A 523 15.48 -12.58 2.94
N ALA A 524 15.16 -12.58 4.23
CA ALA A 524 15.91 -13.35 5.20
C ALA A 524 15.03 -14.37 5.90
N VAL A 525 15.58 -15.56 6.09
CA VAL A 525 14.94 -16.64 6.83
C VAL A 525 15.70 -16.89 8.14
N ASN A 526 15.09 -17.66 9.04
CA ASN A 526 15.73 -18.04 10.29
C ASN A 526 16.93 -18.97 10.01
N MET A 527 17.90 -18.99 10.93
CA MET A 527 19.09 -19.82 10.79
C MET A 527 18.80 -21.33 10.74
N ARG A 528 17.67 -21.76 11.33
CA ARG A 528 17.31 -23.17 11.56
C ARG A 528 16.56 -23.80 10.39
N ASP A 529 16.57 -23.15 9.23
CA ASP A 529 15.76 -23.58 8.09
C ASP A 529 16.52 -24.52 7.15
N ASN A 530 15.78 -25.34 6.38
CA ASN A 530 16.32 -26.32 5.43
C ASN A 530 16.78 -25.71 4.09
N ILE A 531 16.82 -24.39 4.00
CA ILE A 531 17.16 -23.65 2.79
C ILE A 531 18.69 -23.55 2.66
N ALA A 532 19.24 -23.86 1.48
CA ALA A 532 20.66 -23.74 1.18
C ALA A 532 21.02 -22.28 0.84
N ALA A 533 21.03 -21.39 1.84
CA ALA A 533 21.29 -19.96 1.69
C ALA A 533 22.78 -19.58 1.99
N PRO A 534 23.34 -18.51 1.40
CA PRO A 534 22.68 -17.60 0.47
C PRO A 534 22.41 -18.23 -0.90
N MET A 535 21.28 -17.88 -1.52
CA MET A 535 20.90 -18.37 -2.85
C MET A 535 19.98 -17.39 -3.59
N LEU A 536 19.77 -17.63 -4.89
CA LEU A 536 18.73 -16.99 -5.70
C LEU A 536 17.54 -17.92 -5.89
N SER A 537 16.34 -17.41 -5.66
CA SER A 537 15.08 -18.04 -6.08
C SER A 537 14.37 -17.14 -7.09
N THR A 538 14.34 -17.52 -8.37
CA THR A 538 13.80 -16.70 -9.48
C THR A 538 14.34 -15.25 -9.46
N ASN A 539 15.64 -15.06 -9.19
CA ASN A 539 16.34 -13.77 -9.05
C ASN A 539 16.19 -13.02 -7.70
N ILE A 540 15.45 -13.56 -6.74
CA ILE A 540 15.36 -12.97 -5.40
C ILE A 540 16.47 -13.53 -4.50
N PRO A 541 17.33 -12.69 -3.91
CA PRO A 541 18.35 -13.13 -2.96
C PRO A 541 17.73 -13.52 -1.61
N ILE A 542 18.03 -14.74 -1.16
CA ILE A 542 17.60 -15.29 0.12
C ILE A 542 18.84 -15.56 0.96
N ILE A 543 18.88 -15.07 2.20
CA ILE A 543 19.96 -15.30 3.17
C ILE A 543 19.41 -15.82 4.51
N LYS A 544 20.25 -16.53 5.28
CA LYS A 544 19.95 -16.87 6.67
C LYS A 544 20.40 -15.77 7.62
N THR A 545 19.54 -15.46 8.58
CA THR A 545 19.95 -14.71 9.77
C THR A 545 20.98 -15.53 10.54
N THR A 546 21.99 -14.88 11.11
CA THR A 546 22.97 -15.57 11.96
C THR A 546 22.37 -15.95 13.33
N PRO A 547 22.89 -16.99 14.01
CA PRO A 547 22.50 -17.33 15.39
C PRO A 547 22.71 -16.22 16.41
N THR A 548 23.62 -15.30 16.13
CA THR A 548 24.03 -14.28 17.07
C THR A 548 22.99 -13.16 17.10
N ILE A 549 22.45 -12.93 18.29
CA ILE A 549 21.56 -11.80 18.55
C ILE A 549 22.38 -10.68 19.22
N LEU A 550 22.19 -9.46 18.71
CA LEU A 550 22.79 -8.24 19.25
C LEU A 550 21.77 -7.53 20.15
N TYR A 551 22.25 -7.13 21.33
CA TYR A 551 21.49 -6.35 22.31
C TYR A 551 22.37 -5.18 22.74
N THR A 552 21.76 -4.07 23.14
CA THR A 552 22.47 -2.83 23.56
C THR A 552 23.56 -3.10 24.58
N ASP A 553 23.33 -3.97 25.55
CA ASP A 553 24.27 -4.27 26.64
C ASP A 553 25.39 -5.25 26.27
N THR A 554 25.28 -5.93 25.13
CA THR A 554 26.22 -7.01 24.76
C THR A 554 26.76 -6.93 23.33
N ILE A 555 26.39 -5.91 22.55
CA ILE A 555 26.91 -5.69 21.20
C ILE A 555 28.42 -5.37 21.24
N ASN A 556 29.20 -6.00 20.35
CA ASN A 556 30.64 -5.76 20.15
C ASN A 556 31.15 -6.50 18.90
N ALA A 557 32.33 -6.10 18.40
CA ALA A 557 32.94 -6.64 17.19
C ALA A 557 33.23 -8.15 17.26
N ALA A 558 33.55 -8.69 18.45
CA ALA A 558 33.87 -10.10 18.61
C ALA A 558 32.67 -11.03 18.33
N LYS A 559 31.44 -10.51 18.39
CA LYS A 559 30.21 -11.25 18.05
C LYS A 559 29.99 -11.44 16.55
N LEU A 560 30.65 -10.64 15.71
CA LEU A 560 30.42 -10.63 14.25
C LEU A 560 31.20 -11.72 13.50
N GLY A 561 31.99 -12.56 14.17
CA GLY A 561 32.65 -13.71 13.54
C GLY A 561 33.45 -13.37 12.28
N LEU A 562 34.01 -12.16 12.20
CA LEU A 562 34.65 -11.63 10.99
C LEU A 562 35.85 -12.49 10.56
N THR A 563 35.95 -12.74 9.26
CA THR A 563 37.02 -13.56 8.69
C THR A 563 37.86 -12.75 7.71
N SER A 564 39.15 -12.55 8.01
CA SER A 564 40.06 -11.86 7.09
C SER A 564 40.52 -12.76 5.95
N GLY A 565 40.61 -12.21 4.73
CA GLY A 565 41.18 -12.90 3.56
C GLY A 565 40.47 -14.18 3.14
N SER A 566 39.18 -14.33 3.48
CA SER A 566 38.35 -15.52 3.22
C SER A 566 37.49 -15.42 1.95
N GLY A 567 37.60 -14.33 1.19
CA GLY A 567 36.79 -14.07 0.00
C GLY A 567 35.62 -13.11 0.27
N VAL A 568 34.57 -13.23 -0.55
CA VAL A 568 33.31 -12.48 -0.40
C VAL A 568 32.39 -13.21 0.59
N ASN A 569 32.05 -12.56 1.70
CA ASN A 569 31.18 -13.12 2.75
C ASN A 569 30.01 -12.18 3.04
N PHE A 570 28.80 -12.73 3.11
CA PHE A 570 27.60 -12.00 3.50
C PHE A 570 27.07 -12.53 4.83
N SER A 571 26.69 -11.64 5.74
CA SER A 571 26.11 -12.02 7.04
C SER A 571 25.05 -11.02 7.49
N LEU A 572 23.94 -11.56 8.01
CA LEU A 572 22.84 -10.78 8.54
C LEU A 572 22.71 -11.06 10.05
N TYR A 573 22.79 -10.02 10.87
CA TYR A 573 22.61 -10.12 12.32
C TYR A 573 21.30 -9.48 12.73
N ARG A 574 20.58 -10.16 13.62
CA ARG A 574 19.42 -9.58 14.30
C ARG A 574 19.90 -8.77 15.49
N ALA A 575 19.48 -7.52 15.56
CA ALA A 575 19.57 -6.68 16.74
C ALA A 575 18.18 -6.39 17.29
N ILE A 576 18.03 -6.45 18.61
CA ILE A 576 16.76 -6.23 19.31
C ILE A 576 16.85 -4.94 20.10
N ASN A 577 15.98 -3.98 19.78
CA ASN A 577 15.82 -2.72 20.52
C ASN A 577 17.11 -1.92 20.77
N ILE A 578 18.06 -1.96 19.83
CA ILE A 578 19.32 -1.21 19.92
C ILE A 578 19.19 0.25 19.46
N TYR A 579 20.14 1.08 19.85
CA TYR A 579 20.26 2.47 19.43
C TYR A 579 21.17 2.61 18.19
N PRO A 580 20.97 3.63 17.33
CA PRO A 580 21.94 4.00 16.31
C PRO A 580 23.35 4.24 16.86
N GLN A 581 23.47 4.79 18.08
CA GLN A 581 24.77 4.94 18.74
C GLN A 581 25.48 3.58 18.98
N ASP A 582 24.73 2.52 19.29
CA ASP A 582 25.30 1.17 19.46
C ASP A 582 25.96 0.67 18.16
N LEU A 583 25.35 0.99 17.00
CA LEU A 583 25.91 0.64 15.68
C LEU A 583 27.17 1.45 15.37
N LYS A 584 27.15 2.74 15.69
CA LYS A 584 28.31 3.63 15.50
C LYS A 584 29.50 3.19 16.33
N ASP A 585 29.27 2.81 17.58
CA ASP A 585 30.31 2.30 18.48
C ASP A 585 30.85 0.95 17.99
N LEU A 586 29.98 0.08 17.49
CA LEU A 586 30.36 -1.19 16.86
C LEU A 586 31.24 -0.97 15.61
N GLU A 587 30.89 -0.02 14.75
CA GLU A 587 31.68 0.36 13.57
C GLU A 587 33.05 0.89 13.95
N GLU A 588 33.12 1.77 14.94
CA GLU A 588 34.39 2.30 15.44
C GLU A 588 35.26 1.18 16.06
N GLU A 589 34.67 0.26 16.81
CA GLU A 589 35.38 -0.90 17.36
C GLU A 589 35.97 -1.79 16.23
N CYS A 590 35.15 -2.14 15.23
CA CYS A 590 35.60 -2.92 14.07
C CYS A 590 36.75 -2.23 13.33
N ARG A 591 36.68 -0.90 13.17
CA ARG A 591 37.72 -0.08 12.54
C ARG A 591 39.03 -0.12 13.33
N LEU A 592 38.98 0.04 14.65
CA LEU A 592 40.15 0.05 15.52
C LEU A 592 40.85 -1.31 15.58
N LEU A 593 40.10 -2.41 15.45
CA LEU A 593 40.64 -3.75 15.37
C LEU A 593 41.25 -4.10 13.99
N GLY A 594 41.00 -3.28 12.97
CA GLY A 594 41.52 -3.49 11.62
C GLY A 594 40.89 -4.69 10.90
N ASN A 595 39.63 -5.01 11.21
CA ASN A 595 38.91 -6.11 10.56
C ASN A 595 38.55 -5.76 9.11
N ASP A 596 38.46 -6.76 8.23
CA ASP A 596 37.84 -6.59 6.91
C ASP A 596 36.32 -6.60 7.09
N TYR A 597 35.65 -5.45 7.04
CA TYR A 597 34.19 -5.38 7.15
C TYR A 597 33.60 -4.25 6.32
N ARG A 598 32.31 -4.39 5.96
CA ARG A 598 31.46 -3.35 5.38
C ARG A 598 30.06 -3.46 5.98
N PHE A 599 29.67 -2.50 6.81
CA PHE A 599 28.27 -2.35 7.19
C PHE A 599 27.49 -1.71 6.04
N LEU A 600 26.39 -2.35 5.65
CA LEU A 600 25.55 -1.93 4.54
C LEU A 600 24.12 -1.71 5.03
N ASP A 601 23.44 -0.77 4.39
CA ASP A 601 21.99 -0.71 4.40
C ASP A 601 21.38 -1.93 3.67
N ALA A 602 20.08 -2.14 3.85
CA ALA A 602 19.38 -3.31 3.33
C ALA A 602 19.45 -3.40 1.79
N TYR A 603 19.28 -2.30 1.07
CA TYR A 603 19.26 -2.30 -0.39
C TYR A 603 20.65 -2.54 -0.97
N SER A 604 21.68 -1.83 -0.48
CA SER A 604 23.07 -2.10 -0.85
C SER A 604 23.47 -3.53 -0.58
N PHE A 605 23.05 -4.10 0.56
CA PHE A 605 23.35 -5.48 0.90
C PHE A 605 22.73 -6.47 -0.08
N TYR A 606 21.41 -6.35 -0.34
CA TYR A 606 20.70 -7.30 -1.18
C TYR A 606 21.02 -7.14 -2.68
N TYR A 607 21.25 -5.92 -3.17
CA TYR A 607 21.64 -5.69 -4.56
C TYR A 607 23.02 -6.26 -4.86
N LEU A 608 23.97 -6.09 -3.93
CA LEU A 608 25.31 -6.67 -4.03
C LEU A 608 25.28 -8.19 -3.90
N LEU A 609 24.45 -8.74 -2.99
CA LEU A 609 24.27 -10.19 -2.84
C LEU A 609 23.65 -10.79 -4.11
N ARG A 610 22.61 -10.17 -4.67
CA ARG A 610 21.97 -10.61 -5.92
C ARG A 610 23.01 -10.67 -7.05
N HIS A 611 23.79 -9.61 -7.22
CA HIS A 611 24.86 -9.53 -8.22
C HIS A 611 25.94 -10.60 -8.01
N HIS A 612 26.41 -10.78 -6.77
CA HIS A 612 27.41 -11.80 -6.42
C HIS A 612 26.96 -13.21 -6.78
N LEU A 613 25.67 -13.51 -6.59
CA LEU A 613 25.07 -14.81 -6.92
C LEU A 613 24.74 -14.97 -8.41
N GLY A 614 25.07 -13.99 -9.26
CA GLY A 614 24.82 -14.00 -10.70
C GLY A 614 23.40 -13.59 -11.11
N GLY A 615 22.66 -12.94 -10.20
CA GLY A 615 21.36 -12.33 -10.50
C GLY A 615 21.50 -10.94 -11.11
N TYR A 616 20.37 -10.35 -11.47
CA TYR A 616 20.29 -9.05 -12.15
C TYR A 616 19.42 -8.08 -11.35
N ASN A 617 19.88 -6.85 -11.17
CA ASN A 617 19.13 -5.78 -10.51
C ASN A 617 18.35 -4.93 -11.52
N THR A 618 17.73 -5.55 -12.52
CA THR A 618 16.92 -4.84 -13.53
C THR A 618 15.42 -5.05 -13.29
N TYR A 619 14.58 -4.19 -13.89
CA TYR A 619 13.12 -4.23 -13.73
C TYR A 619 12.67 -4.00 -12.28
N ARG A 620 13.21 -2.97 -11.64
CA ARG A 620 12.87 -2.54 -10.28
C ARG A 620 12.36 -1.11 -10.31
N ALA A 621 11.23 -0.85 -9.67
CA ALA A 621 10.61 0.47 -9.65
C ALA A 621 9.87 0.72 -8.34
N SER A 622 9.92 1.96 -7.88
CA SER A 622 9.06 2.48 -6.82
C SER A 622 8.12 3.54 -7.37
N TRP A 623 6.95 3.64 -6.77
CA TRP A 623 5.88 4.51 -7.22
C TRP A 623 5.96 5.83 -6.46
N ALA A 624 6.43 6.86 -7.14
CA ALA A 624 6.74 8.16 -6.54
C ALA A 624 5.54 9.09 -6.48
N GLY A 625 4.49 8.83 -7.27
CA GLY A 625 3.17 9.38 -7.03
C GLY A 625 2.16 9.26 -8.16
N CYS A 626 0.91 9.59 -7.89
CA CYS A 626 -0.18 9.54 -8.87
C CYS A 626 -1.33 10.52 -8.53
N ASP A 627 -1.86 11.23 -9.53
CA ASP A 627 -2.93 12.22 -9.35
C ASP A 627 -4.34 11.70 -9.71
N VAL A 628 -4.57 10.38 -9.62
CA VAL A 628 -5.89 9.77 -9.86
C VAL A 628 -6.83 10.02 -8.66
N PRO A 629 -8.00 10.65 -8.85
CA PRO A 629 -9.02 10.75 -7.81
C PRO A 629 -9.63 9.38 -7.48
N GLY A 630 -9.97 9.15 -6.20
CA GLY A 630 -10.60 7.90 -5.76
C GLY A 630 -12.05 7.71 -6.24
N ILE A 631 -12.73 8.77 -6.66
CA ILE A 631 -14.14 8.75 -7.10
C ILE A 631 -14.24 9.35 -8.50
N LEU A 632 -14.81 8.62 -9.45
CA LEU A 632 -14.84 8.97 -10.87
C LEU A 632 -16.19 8.65 -11.53
N GLU A 633 -16.50 9.35 -12.63
CA GLU A 633 -17.74 9.13 -13.38
C GLU A 633 -17.63 7.93 -14.35
N THR A 634 -18.75 7.25 -14.62
CA THR A 634 -18.81 6.19 -15.63
C THR A 634 -18.42 6.71 -17.02
N SER A 635 -17.61 5.93 -17.74
CA SER A 635 -17.09 6.29 -19.09
C SER A 635 -16.29 7.61 -19.16
N GLN A 636 -15.88 8.18 -18.01
CA GLN A 636 -15.04 9.35 -17.97
C GLN A 636 -13.68 9.06 -18.63
N ASN A 637 -13.20 10.00 -19.44
CA ASN A 637 -11.82 9.99 -19.91
C ASN A 637 -11.00 10.95 -19.05
N LEU A 638 -10.07 10.41 -18.26
CA LEU A 638 -9.26 11.14 -17.31
C LEU A 638 -7.82 11.23 -17.81
N GLN A 639 -7.23 12.43 -17.77
CA GLN A 639 -5.80 12.62 -17.95
C GLN A 639 -5.14 12.57 -16.58
N VAL A 640 -4.16 11.69 -16.40
CA VAL A 640 -3.44 11.54 -15.13
C VAL A 640 -1.94 11.55 -15.35
N GLN A 641 -1.22 11.95 -14.31
CA GLN A 641 0.22 11.84 -14.16
C GLN A 641 0.55 10.70 -13.21
N VAL A 642 1.53 9.90 -13.60
CA VAL A 642 2.11 8.85 -12.77
C VAL A 642 3.61 9.05 -12.72
N ALA A 643 4.15 9.27 -11.53
CA ALA A 643 5.57 9.42 -11.28
C ALA A 643 6.17 8.07 -10.82
N VAL A 644 7.18 7.58 -11.52
CA VAL A 644 7.80 6.27 -11.26
C VAL A 644 9.31 6.43 -11.13
N ARG A 645 9.89 6.00 -10.00
CA ARG A 645 11.35 6.01 -9.78
C ARG A 645 11.96 4.70 -10.30
N ASN A 646 13.05 4.82 -11.06
CA ASN A 646 13.84 3.68 -11.47
C ASN A 646 14.72 3.20 -10.31
N ASP A 647 14.42 2.03 -9.78
CA ASP A 647 15.17 1.41 -8.69
C ASP A 647 16.16 0.36 -9.20
N GLY A 648 16.15 0.08 -10.51
CA GLY A 648 17.00 -0.89 -11.18
C GLY A 648 18.33 -0.31 -11.68
N TRP A 649 19.25 -1.19 -12.07
CA TRP A 649 20.55 -0.85 -12.69
C TRP A 649 20.47 -0.67 -14.20
N ASP A 650 19.32 -1.00 -14.80
CA ASP A 650 18.99 -0.69 -16.17
C ASP A 650 18.76 0.82 -16.35
N LEU A 651 19.24 1.35 -17.47
CA LEU A 651 18.83 2.67 -17.95
C LEU A 651 17.50 2.51 -18.67
N TRP A 652 16.46 3.21 -18.25
CA TRP A 652 15.21 3.19 -19.00
C TRP A 652 15.29 4.18 -20.14
N SER A 653 14.94 3.73 -21.34
CA SER A 653 14.78 4.58 -22.50
C SER A 653 13.64 4.04 -23.37
N ARG A 654 13.08 4.90 -24.23
CA ARG A 654 12.13 4.44 -25.24
C ARG A 654 12.76 3.41 -26.18
N GLN A 655 14.03 3.58 -26.54
CA GLN A 655 14.75 2.70 -27.48
C GLN A 655 14.91 1.29 -26.92
N ASP A 656 15.11 1.19 -25.60
CA ASP A 656 15.18 -0.09 -24.87
C ASP A 656 13.79 -0.65 -24.51
N GLY A 657 12.72 -0.02 -25.01
CA GLY A 657 11.36 -0.49 -24.85
C GLY A 657 10.79 -0.29 -23.45
N TYR A 658 11.23 0.69 -22.67
CA TYR A 658 10.61 0.97 -21.38
C TYR A 658 9.39 1.88 -21.52
N GLY A 659 8.33 1.55 -20.78
CA GLY A 659 7.11 2.35 -20.70
C GLY A 659 6.19 1.91 -19.57
N LEU A 660 5.09 2.63 -19.43
CA LEU A 660 4.05 2.40 -18.43
C LEU A 660 2.82 1.75 -19.08
N MET A 661 2.17 0.85 -18.35
CA MET A 661 0.84 0.31 -18.70
C MET A 661 -0.10 0.41 -17.50
N TYR A 662 -1.40 0.37 -17.78
CA TYR A 662 -2.43 0.28 -16.74
C TYR A 662 -3.46 -0.82 -17.02
N ALA A 663 -4.06 -1.32 -15.95
CA ALA A 663 -5.18 -2.26 -15.97
C ALA A 663 -6.27 -1.78 -14.99
N ILE A 664 -7.54 -1.98 -15.35
CA ILE A 664 -8.68 -1.71 -14.45
C ILE A 664 -9.45 -3.01 -14.36
N VAL A 665 -9.59 -3.52 -13.15
CA VAL A 665 -10.32 -4.76 -12.84
C VAL A 665 -11.35 -4.47 -11.75
N PRO A 666 -12.46 -5.23 -11.66
CA PRO A 666 -13.34 -5.17 -10.51
C PRO A 666 -12.57 -5.35 -9.19
N SER A 667 -12.97 -4.62 -8.15
CA SER A 667 -12.23 -4.65 -6.89
C SER A 667 -12.16 -6.06 -6.29
N GLY A 668 -10.97 -6.44 -5.84
CA GLY A 668 -10.71 -7.75 -5.26
C GLY A 668 -10.34 -8.85 -6.27
N GLU A 669 -10.39 -8.57 -7.58
CA GLU A 669 -9.82 -9.46 -8.60
C GLU A 669 -8.29 -9.31 -8.64
N GLU A 670 -7.56 -10.44 -8.74
CA GLU A 670 -6.11 -10.39 -8.93
C GLU A 670 -5.78 -9.97 -10.37
N VAL A 671 -5.03 -8.89 -10.51
CA VAL A 671 -4.44 -8.50 -11.79
C VAL A 671 -3.38 -9.52 -12.22
N THR A 672 -3.42 -9.88 -13.49
CA THR A 672 -2.43 -10.71 -14.16
C THR A 672 -1.64 -9.86 -15.15
N ALA A 673 -0.53 -10.38 -15.67
CA ALA A 673 0.17 -9.72 -16.76
C ALA A 673 -0.79 -9.48 -17.95
N ASP A 674 -1.62 -10.47 -18.32
CA ASP A 674 -2.51 -10.42 -19.47
C ASP A 674 -3.56 -9.29 -19.42
N ASP A 675 -3.84 -8.74 -18.23
CA ASP A 675 -4.75 -7.59 -18.06
C ASP A 675 -4.13 -6.26 -18.55
N PHE A 676 -2.80 -6.18 -18.64
CA PHE A 676 -2.09 -5.04 -19.21
C PHE A 676 -2.11 -5.13 -20.73
N ARG A 677 -3.09 -4.45 -21.34
CA ARG A 677 -3.26 -4.43 -22.79
C ARG A 677 -2.33 -3.41 -23.47
N LEU A 678 -1.83 -3.72 -24.67
CA LEU A 678 -0.92 -2.86 -25.44
C LEU A 678 -1.52 -1.50 -25.82
N ASP A 679 -2.84 -1.39 -25.99
CA ASP A 679 -3.53 -0.13 -26.29
C ASP A 679 -3.49 0.86 -25.10
N LYS A 680 -3.16 0.37 -23.91
CA LYS A 680 -3.09 1.13 -22.65
C LYS A 680 -1.65 1.53 -22.29
N ARG A 681 -0.77 1.61 -23.29
CA ARG A 681 0.67 1.87 -23.13
C ARG A 681 1.03 3.34 -23.32
N VAL A 682 1.89 3.85 -22.45
CA VAL A 682 2.57 5.13 -22.63
C VAL A 682 4.08 4.90 -22.60
N LEU A 683 4.76 5.25 -23.69
CA LEU A 683 6.21 5.15 -23.80
C LEU A 683 6.88 6.43 -23.29
N LEU A 684 8.12 6.30 -22.81
CA LEU A 684 9.00 7.44 -22.56
C LEU A 684 9.18 8.29 -23.82
N SER A 685 9.56 9.56 -23.67
CA SER A 685 9.88 10.39 -24.82
C SER A 685 11.16 9.90 -25.53
N SER A 686 11.33 10.23 -26.81
CA SER A 686 12.41 9.67 -27.63
C SER A 686 13.83 10.05 -27.20
N SER A 687 13.98 11.12 -26.42
CA SER A 687 15.27 11.61 -25.90
C SER A 687 15.45 11.39 -24.40
N GLU A 688 14.44 10.84 -23.72
CA GLU A 688 14.45 10.68 -22.28
C GLU A 688 15.10 9.36 -21.89
N THR A 689 15.96 9.47 -20.88
CA THR A 689 16.62 8.34 -20.24
C THR A 689 16.48 8.50 -18.73
N VAL A 690 16.18 7.43 -18.03
CA VAL A 690 15.92 7.44 -16.58
C VAL A 690 16.89 6.48 -15.91
N ALA A 691 17.89 7.01 -15.22
CA ALA A 691 18.89 6.22 -14.50
C ALA A 691 18.38 5.79 -13.11
N THR A 692 19.14 4.92 -12.43
CA THR A 692 18.83 4.51 -11.06
C THR A 692 18.65 5.73 -10.13
N GLY A 693 17.56 5.75 -9.38
CA GLY A 693 17.19 6.82 -8.46
C GLY A 693 16.50 8.02 -9.13
N GLU A 694 16.46 8.10 -10.46
CA GLU A 694 15.72 9.13 -11.18
C GLU A 694 14.25 8.74 -11.36
N THR A 695 13.39 9.76 -11.50
CA THR A 695 11.94 9.61 -11.65
C THR A 695 11.52 9.99 -13.08
N ALA A 696 10.63 9.18 -13.66
CA ALA A 696 9.94 9.45 -14.91
C ALA A 696 8.49 9.84 -14.64
N ASP A 697 7.99 10.87 -15.33
CA ASP A 697 6.60 11.31 -15.24
C ASP A 697 5.84 10.90 -16.51
N PHE A 698 4.80 10.09 -16.35
CA PHE A 698 3.98 9.61 -17.45
C PHE A 698 2.62 10.31 -17.47
N SER A 699 2.29 10.96 -18.59
CA SER A 699 0.95 11.48 -18.86
C SER A 699 0.12 10.46 -19.62
N ILE A 700 -1.00 10.00 -19.03
CA ILE A 700 -1.84 8.95 -19.60
C ILE A 700 -3.33 9.32 -19.62
N SER A 701 -4.00 8.92 -20.71
CA SER A 701 -5.46 9.00 -20.82
C SER A 701 -6.07 7.67 -20.39
N ILE A 702 -6.85 7.68 -19.32
CA ILE A 702 -7.53 6.50 -18.78
C ILE A 702 -9.02 6.63 -19.04
N GLU A 703 -9.60 5.63 -19.72
CA GLU A 703 -11.05 5.49 -19.88
C GLU A 703 -11.62 4.64 -18.73
N MET A 704 -12.54 5.23 -17.96
CA MET A 704 -13.22 4.57 -16.85
C MET A 704 -14.24 3.53 -17.33
N PRO A 705 -14.51 2.48 -16.53
CA PRO A 705 -15.61 1.55 -16.79
C PRO A 705 -16.95 2.27 -17.02
N ASN A 706 -17.80 1.68 -17.85
CA ASN A 706 -19.14 2.20 -18.15
C ASN A 706 -20.23 1.69 -17.19
N LEU A 707 -19.83 1.02 -16.12
CA LEU A 707 -20.71 0.48 -15.09
C LEU A 707 -20.25 1.03 -13.74
N GLU A 708 -21.22 1.37 -12.90
CA GLU A 708 -20.95 1.73 -11.52
C GLU A 708 -20.38 0.53 -10.75
N GLY A 709 -19.49 0.80 -9.80
CA GLY A 709 -18.91 -0.21 -8.93
C GLY A 709 -17.57 0.19 -8.34
N GLU A 710 -17.03 -0.71 -7.51
CA GLU A 710 -15.68 -0.62 -6.97
C GLU A 710 -14.71 -1.34 -7.92
N TYR A 711 -13.61 -0.67 -8.27
CA TYR A 711 -12.58 -1.14 -9.19
C TYR A 711 -11.20 -0.95 -8.59
N ASP A 712 -10.25 -1.76 -9.03
CA ASP A 712 -8.84 -1.59 -8.73
C ASP A 712 -8.11 -1.13 -10.01
N LEU A 713 -7.48 0.04 -9.98
CA LEU A 713 -6.60 0.54 -11.03
C LEU A 713 -5.15 0.17 -10.69
N TYR A 714 -4.53 -0.60 -11.57
CA TYR A 714 -3.14 -0.99 -11.45
C TYR A 714 -2.28 -0.29 -12.48
N PHE A 715 -1.07 0.08 -12.06
CA PHE A 715 0.01 0.49 -12.95
C PHE A 715 1.18 -0.47 -12.82
N ASP A 716 1.80 -0.81 -13.96
CA ASP A 716 3.04 -1.58 -14.00
C ASP A 716 3.98 -1.00 -15.05
N MET A 717 5.29 -1.06 -14.75
CA MET A 717 6.31 -0.77 -15.74
C MET A 717 6.52 -2.01 -16.61
N VAL A 718 6.87 -1.78 -17.87
CA VAL A 718 7.16 -2.85 -18.82
C VAL A 718 8.44 -2.55 -19.59
N GLY A 719 9.19 -3.61 -19.90
CA GLY A 719 10.27 -3.57 -20.89
C GLY A 719 9.93 -4.45 -22.09
N TYR A 720 10.08 -3.91 -23.29
CA TYR A 720 9.93 -4.66 -24.54
C TYR A 720 11.27 -5.15 -25.04
N SER A 721 11.26 -6.32 -25.66
CA SER A 721 12.21 -6.57 -26.74
C SER A 721 11.68 -5.93 -28.02
N GLU A 722 11.68 -4.59 -28.13
CA GLU A 722 11.61 -3.94 -29.45
C GLU A 722 12.97 -4.18 -30.15
N GLN A 723 13.28 -5.45 -30.45
CA GLN A 723 14.43 -5.77 -31.26
C GLN A 723 14.12 -5.32 -32.67
N ASN A 724 14.66 -4.16 -33.04
CA ASN A 724 14.94 -3.90 -34.43
C ASN A 724 15.71 -5.11 -34.98
N LEU A 725 15.09 -5.84 -35.90
CA LEU A 725 15.65 -7.07 -36.46
C LEU A 725 16.87 -6.79 -37.36
N LEU A 726 17.20 -5.51 -37.56
CA LEU A 726 18.38 -5.08 -38.28
C LEU A 726 19.58 -4.92 -37.35
N THR A 727 20.69 -5.50 -37.77
CA THR A 727 22.03 -5.11 -37.33
C THR A 727 22.46 -3.84 -38.08
N ASN A 728 23.12 -2.92 -37.36
CA ASN A 728 23.63 -1.65 -37.91
C ASN A 728 22.54 -0.78 -38.61
N PRO A 729 21.43 -0.44 -37.93
CA PRO A 729 20.29 0.27 -38.52
C PRO A 729 20.55 1.74 -38.88
N GLY A 730 21.45 2.41 -38.15
CA GLY A 730 21.89 3.79 -38.38
C GLY A 730 23.20 3.92 -39.16
N PHE A 731 23.73 2.84 -39.74
CA PHE A 731 24.99 2.87 -40.50
C PHE A 731 26.23 3.32 -39.70
N GLU A 732 26.20 3.20 -38.37
CA GLU A 732 27.31 3.54 -37.47
C GLU A 732 28.57 2.69 -37.73
N SER A 733 28.37 1.44 -38.14
CA SER A 733 29.41 0.54 -38.65
C SER A 733 29.52 0.56 -40.18
N ASP A 734 29.35 1.74 -40.78
CA ASP A 734 29.31 1.96 -42.23
C ASP A 734 28.24 1.05 -42.90
N PHE A 735 28.58 0.33 -43.96
CA PHE A 735 27.66 -0.59 -44.66
C PHE A 735 27.71 -2.04 -44.15
N GLU A 736 28.18 -2.30 -42.93
CA GLU A 736 28.12 -3.66 -42.37
C GLU A 736 26.67 -4.16 -42.34
N GLY A 737 26.42 -5.37 -42.87
CA GLY A 737 25.08 -5.95 -43.04
C GLY A 737 24.27 -5.41 -44.24
N TRP A 738 24.73 -4.33 -44.88
CA TRP A 738 24.07 -3.69 -46.03
C TRP A 738 24.79 -3.97 -47.34
N ARG A 739 24.03 -4.27 -48.39
CA ARG A 739 24.56 -4.40 -49.75
C ARG A 739 24.19 -3.17 -50.55
N THR A 740 25.20 -2.57 -51.18
CA THR A 740 25.05 -1.48 -52.14
C THR A 740 25.40 -1.96 -53.54
N PHE A 741 24.60 -1.64 -54.55
CA PHE A 741 24.94 -1.99 -55.93
C PHE A 741 24.33 -1.03 -56.95
N ALA A 742 24.96 -0.95 -58.12
CA ALA A 742 24.44 -0.34 -59.34
C ALA A 742 24.86 -1.23 -60.53
N VAL A 743 23.90 -1.73 -61.30
CA VAL A 743 24.13 -2.76 -62.33
C VAL A 743 23.29 -2.50 -63.58
N ASN A 744 23.60 -3.22 -64.67
CA ASN A 744 22.85 -3.23 -65.92
C ASN A 744 22.64 -1.83 -66.53
N GLY A 745 23.64 -0.95 -66.44
CA GLY A 745 23.61 0.40 -66.99
C GLY A 745 23.17 1.50 -66.02
N SER A 746 22.93 1.16 -64.75
CA SER A 746 22.83 2.15 -63.67
C SER A 746 24.22 2.51 -63.13
N GLU A 747 24.44 3.77 -62.80
CA GLU A 747 25.63 4.31 -62.17
C GLU A 747 25.23 5.03 -60.88
N ALA A 748 25.77 4.60 -59.73
CA ALA A 748 25.53 5.21 -58.44
C ALA A 748 26.76 5.12 -57.54
N GLU A 749 26.92 6.12 -56.68
CA GLU A 749 27.92 6.18 -55.62
C GLU A 749 27.23 6.03 -54.26
N PHE A 750 27.78 5.17 -53.40
CA PHE A 750 27.27 4.93 -52.06
C PHE A 750 28.37 5.30 -51.07
N SER A 751 28.04 6.13 -50.09
CA SER A 751 29.00 6.63 -49.10
C SER A 751 28.32 6.86 -47.76
N ILE A 752 29.12 7.02 -46.72
CA ILE A 752 28.65 7.41 -45.39
C ILE A 752 28.79 8.92 -45.25
N SER A 753 27.73 9.55 -44.74
CA SER A 753 27.62 10.98 -44.50
C SER A 753 27.57 11.26 -43.00
N ASN A 754 28.17 12.38 -42.56
CA ASN A 754 28.03 12.88 -41.18
C ASN A 754 26.81 13.81 -41.02
N ASP A 755 26.05 14.01 -42.10
CA ASP A 755 24.71 14.55 -42.07
C ASP A 755 23.78 13.37 -41.82
N SER A 756 23.39 13.18 -40.56
CA SER A 756 22.61 12.07 -40.01
C SER A 756 21.33 12.59 -39.31
N TYR A 757 20.37 11.69 -39.15
CA TYR A 757 19.18 11.91 -38.31
C TYR A 757 19.48 11.57 -36.85
N GLU A 758 20.18 10.46 -36.63
CA GLU A 758 20.55 9.95 -35.32
C GLU A 758 21.97 9.37 -35.39
N GLY A 759 22.74 9.45 -34.30
CA GLY A 759 24.15 9.05 -34.32
C GLY A 759 25.04 9.96 -35.19
N ASP A 760 26.20 9.45 -35.57
CA ASP A 760 27.22 10.22 -36.29
C ASP A 760 27.19 9.97 -37.81
N LYS A 761 26.43 8.97 -38.28
CA LYS A 761 26.50 8.48 -39.66
C LYS A 761 25.13 8.26 -40.28
N ALA A 762 25.03 8.45 -41.60
CA ALA A 762 23.90 8.04 -42.41
C ALA A 762 24.36 7.56 -43.79
N ALA A 763 23.56 6.69 -44.42
CA ALA A 763 23.84 6.21 -45.77
C ALA A 763 23.43 7.26 -46.82
N LEU A 764 24.40 7.74 -47.59
CA LEU A 764 24.16 8.54 -48.79
C LEU A 764 24.16 7.65 -50.03
N MET A 765 22.98 7.57 -50.68
CA MET A 765 22.82 6.97 -52.00
C MET A 765 22.76 8.08 -53.05
N ASN A 766 23.80 8.19 -53.87
CA ASN A 766 23.92 9.18 -54.94
C ASN A 766 23.84 8.52 -56.33
N VAL A 767 22.66 8.51 -56.94
CA VAL A 767 22.42 7.88 -58.24
C VAL A 767 22.74 8.89 -59.36
N LEU A 768 23.78 8.61 -60.14
CA LEU A 768 24.28 9.48 -61.21
C LEU A 768 23.52 9.27 -62.53
N ALA A 769 23.19 8.01 -62.83
CA ALA A 769 22.39 7.62 -63.98
C ALA A 769 21.62 6.33 -63.67
N ALA A 770 20.35 6.28 -64.05
CA ALA A 770 19.48 5.12 -63.83
C ALA A 770 18.84 4.70 -65.15
N ALA A 771 19.65 4.18 -66.10
CA ALA A 771 19.16 3.64 -67.37
C ALA A 771 18.21 2.43 -67.14
N GLU A 772 18.04 1.51 -68.09
CA GLU A 772 17.25 0.26 -67.87
C GLU A 772 17.81 -0.68 -66.75
N GLY A 773 18.79 -0.22 -65.96
CA GLY A 773 19.48 -0.94 -64.90
C GLY A 773 18.79 -0.95 -63.52
N ASP A 774 19.54 -1.35 -62.50
CA ASP A 774 19.09 -1.35 -61.10
C ASP A 774 20.15 -0.79 -60.17
N HIS A 775 19.69 -0.14 -59.10
CA HIS A 775 20.50 0.38 -58.02
C HIS A 775 19.73 0.21 -56.71
N ALA A 776 20.42 -0.13 -55.62
CA ALA A 776 19.81 -0.14 -54.30
C ALA A 776 20.84 -0.13 -53.17
N ILE A 777 20.36 0.26 -51.98
CA ILE A 777 20.87 -0.18 -50.68
C ILE A 777 19.87 -1.20 -50.13
N ASP A 778 20.30 -2.43 -49.86
CA ASP A 778 19.40 -3.49 -49.36
C ASP A 778 20.03 -4.44 -48.34
N ARG A 779 19.17 -5.22 -47.68
CA ARG A 779 19.53 -6.23 -46.68
C ARG A 779 19.78 -7.61 -47.28
N TYR A 780 20.25 -7.70 -48.53
CA TYR A 780 20.32 -9.01 -49.18
C TYR A 780 21.41 -9.91 -48.61
N ILE A 781 22.51 -9.33 -48.13
CA ILE A 781 23.63 -10.08 -47.55
C ILE A 781 23.33 -10.55 -46.12
N ASP A 782 22.56 -9.77 -45.37
CA ASP A 782 22.12 -10.07 -44.01
C ASP A 782 20.61 -9.85 -43.94
N LYS A 783 19.87 -10.85 -44.46
CA LYS A 783 18.42 -10.80 -44.64
C LYS A 783 17.73 -10.89 -43.29
N ILE A 784 16.56 -10.28 -43.19
CA ILE A 784 15.78 -10.23 -41.95
C ILE A 784 14.96 -11.52 -41.85
N ASP A 785 15.08 -12.24 -40.73
CA ASP A 785 14.26 -13.42 -40.47
C ASP A 785 12.77 -13.07 -40.46
N ALA A 786 11.95 -13.89 -41.13
CA ALA A 786 10.52 -13.68 -41.20
C ALA A 786 9.73 -14.99 -41.22
N GLU A 787 8.53 -14.98 -40.64
CA GLU A 787 7.65 -16.15 -40.60
C GLU A 787 6.28 -15.86 -41.21
N TYR A 788 5.74 -16.84 -41.91
CA TYR A 788 4.37 -16.75 -42.43
C TYR A 788 3.35 -16.67 -41.30
N GLY A 789 2.40 -15.74 -41.46
CA GLY A 789 1.43 -15.40 -40.43
C GLY A 789 1.80 -14.12 -39.68
N ASN A 790 3.06 -13.69 -39.74
CA ASN A 790 3.49 -12.45 -39.10
C ASN A 790 3.38 -11.23 -40.05
N SER A 791 3.30 -10.05 -39.44
CA SER A 791 3.37 -8.73 -40.03
C SER A 791 4.56 -7.96 -39.47
N TYR A 792 5.15 -7.09 -40.27
CA TYR A 792 6.36 -6.35 -39.91
C TYR A 792 6.19 -4.86 -40.20
N GLU A 793 6.57 -4.00 -39.26
CA GLU A 793 6.74 -2.57 -39.54
C GLU A 793 8.15 -2.36 -40.09
N VAL A 794 8.26 -1.59 -41.18
CA VAL A 794 9.54 -1.06 -41.67
C VAL A 794 9.50 0.46 -41.59
N SER A 795 10.34 1.03 -40.73
CA SER A 795 10.48 2.48 -40.55
C SER A 795 11.90 2.96 -40.84
N PHE A 796 12.04 4.24 -41.19
CA PHE A 796 13.34 4.87 -41.48
C PHE A 796 13.23 6.39 -41.52
N ALA A 797 14.34 7.06 -41.25
CA ALA A 797 14.52 8.48 -41.52
C ALA A 797 15.14 8.68 -42.92
N ALA A 798 14.65 9.65 -43.69
CA ALA A 798 15.24 9.98 -44.98
C ALA A 798 15.24 11.49 -45.25
N LYS A 799 16.28 11.95 -45.96
CA LYS A 799 16.41 13.33 -46.43
C LYS A 799 16.92 13.38 -47.86
N LYS A 800 16.32 14.23 -48.69
CA LYS A 800 16.75 14.44 -50.08
C LYS A 800 17.90 15.45 -50.14
N VAL A 801 18.93 15.16 -50.94
CA VAL A 801 20.13 16.03 -51.04
C VAL A 801 20.12 16.91 -52.30
N GLY A 802 19.14 16.76 -53.19
CA GLY A 802 19.02 17.52 -54.45
C GLY A 802 17.63 18.10 -54.73
N ILE A 803 17.55 19.00 -55.72
CA ILE A 803 16.31 19.70 -56.14
C ILE A 803 15.47 18.93 -57.16
N SER A 804 15.91 17.73 -57.59
CA SER A 804 15.16 16.91 -58.55
C SER A 804 13.90 16.33 -57.91
N ASP A 805 12.83 16.18 -58.71
CA ASP A 805 11.57 15.59 -58.24
C ASP A 805 11.69 14.06 -58.13
N THR A 806 12.42 13.62 -57.10
CA THR A 806 12.67 12.21 -56.80
C THR A 806 11.90 11.75 -55.57
N ARG A 807 11.71 10.44 -55.50
CA ARG A 807 11.10 9.71 -54.39
C ARG A 807 12.07 8.64 -53.92
N LEU A 808 11.98 8.29 -52.65
CA LEU A 808 12.66 7.13 -52.10
C LEU A 808 11.68 5.97 -52.09
N ARG A 809 11.98 4.91 -52.83
CA ARG A 809 11.20 3.68 -52.87
C ARG A 809 11.77 2.66 -51.89
N LEU A 810 10.95 2.20 -50.96
CA LEU A 810 11.19 0.97 -50.21
C LEU A 810 10.53 -0.21 -50.95
N THR A 811 11.24 -1.30 -51.12
CA THR A 811 10.70 -2.58 -51.57
C THR A 811 10.96 -3.63 -50.51
N VAL A 812 9.91 -4.25 -49.99
CA VAL A 812 10.02 -5.41 -49.11
C VAL A 812 9.73 -6.66 -49.95
N SER A 813 10.67 -7.60 -50.02
CA SER A 813 10.58 -8.80 -50.86
C SER A 813 10.82 -10.07 -50.05
N GLU A 814 9.97 -11.08 -50.24
CA GLU A 814 10.00 -12.35 -49.49
C GLU A 814 10.90 -13.41 -50.15
N ARG A 815 11.58 -14.18 -49.31
CA ARG A 815 12.58 -15.17 -49.71
C ARG A 815 12.44 -16.47 -48.93
N ASP A 816 12.77 -17.57 -49.58
CA ASP A 816 12.76 -18.92 -48.98
C ASP A 816 13.99 -19.17 -48.08
N ILE A 817 14.04 -20.35 -47.46
CA ILE A 817 15.15 -20.77 -46.59
C ILE A 817 16.53 -20.76 -47.27
N ASN A 818 16.57 -20.86 -48.61
CA ASN A 818 17.81 -20.80 -49.39
C ASN A 818 18.13 -19.38 -49.86
N GLY A 819 17.30 -18.39 -49.52
CA GLY A 819 17.43 -16.99 -49.93
C GLY A 819 16.89 -16.69 -51.34
N ALA A 820 16.22 -17.63 -51.99
CA ALA A 820 15.62 -17.43 -53.31
C ALA A 820 14.36 -16.57 -53.20
N PHE A 821 14.16 -15.67 -54.17
CA PHE A 821 12.98 -14.79 -54.20
C PHE A 821 11.71 -15.59 -54.50
N LEU A 822 10.67 -15.41 -53.68
CA LEU A 822 9.41 -16.13 -53.77
C LEU A 822 8.37 -15.50 -54.72
N GLY A 823 8.71 -14.39 -55.37
CA GLY A 823 7.76 -13.68 -56.25
C GLY A 823 6.76 -12.80 -55.49
N LYS A 824 6.91 -12.64 -54.17
CA LYS A 824 6.10 -11.76 -53.32
C LYS A 824 6.90 -10.55 -52.87
N SER A 825 6.36 -9.36 -53.15
CA SER A 825 6.96 -8.11 -52.71
C SER A 825 5.93 -6.98 -52.74
N GLN A 826 6.16 -5.95 -51.94
CA GLN A 826 5.42 -4.69 -51.99
C GLN A 826 6.37 -3.51 -52.06
N THR A 827 5.94 -2.46 -52.75
CA THR A 827 6.72 -1.24 -52.97
C THR A 827 5.99 -0.03 -52.41
N TYR A 828 6.71 0.85 -51.74
CA TYR A 828 6.21 2.07 -51.11
C TYR A 828 7.09 3.24 -51.53
N ASP A 829 6.49 4.30 -52.05
CA ASP A 829 7.21 5.48 -52.54
C ASP A 829 6.99 6.66 -51.61
N PHE A 830 8.07 7.21 -51.09
CA PHE A 830 8.07 8.31 -50.13
C PHE A 830 8.70 9.56 -50.75
N ASN A 831 8.29 10.73 -50.27
CA ASN A 831 8.83 12.00 -50.74
C ASN A 831 9.57 12.74 -49.61
N PRO A 832 10.84 12.39 -49.33
CA PRO A 832 11.62 13.09 -48.32
C PRO A 832 11.82 14.57 -48.67
N ASN A 833 11.78 15.40 -47.62
CA ASN A 833 12.11 16.81 -47.62
C ASN A 833 13.60 17.05 -47.93
N GLN A 834 13.91 18.29 -48.31
CA GLN A 834 15.29 18.71 -48.63
C GLN A 834 15.99 19.41 -47.46
N SER A 835 15.21 20.02 -46.56
CA SER A 835 15.74 20.83 -45.44
C SER A 835 16.03 20.02 -44.19
N GLU A 836 15.24 18.98 -43.94
CA GLU A 836 15.28 18.15 -42.74
C GLU A 836 14.93 16.70 -43.07
N TYR A 837 15.22 15.80 -42.14
CA TYR A 837 14.82 14.40 -42.24
C TYR A 837 13.33 14.25 -41.96
N ASP A 838 12.67 13.44 -42.79
CA ASP A 838 11.32 12.95 -42.51
C ASP A 838 11.40 11.50 -42.04
N LEU A 839 10.52 11.15 -41.10
CA LEU A 839 10.30 9.78 -40.67
C LEU A 839 9.18 9.13 -41.48
N PHE A 840 9.43 7.91 -41.93
CA PHE A 840 8.48 7.11 -42.67
C PHE A 840 8.32 5.74 -42.00
N SER A 841 7.11 5.19 -42.06
CA SER A 841 6.80 3.84 -41.57
C SER A 841 5.76 3.18 -42.47
N VAL A 842 5.89 1.87 -42.70
CA VAL A 842 4.91 1.04 -43.43
C VAL A 842 4.85 -0.38 -42.87
N ASP A 843 3.63 -0.92 -42.86
CA ASP A 843 3.40 -2.31 -42.48
C ASP A 843 3.49 -3.24 -43.71
N TYR A 844 4.08 -4.42 -43.50
CA TYR A 844 4.19 -5.48 -44.47
C TYR A 844 3.77 -6.83 -43.85
N ALA A 845 2.64 -7.38 -44.32
CA ALA A 845 2.20 -8.72 -43.96
C ALA A 845 2.83 -9.77 -44.89
N ILE A 846 3.37 -10.86 -44.32
CA ILE A 846 3.98 -11.96 -45.08
C ILE A 846 2.91 -12.69 -45.91
N GLN A 847 3.17 -12.84 -47.22
CA GLN A 847 2.18 -13.32 -48.19
C GLN A 847 2.39 -14.79 -48.59
N ASP A 848 3.60 -15.35 -48.45
CA ASP A 848 3.91 -16.74 -48.81
C ASP A 848 4.23 -17.61 -47.59
N LEU A 849 3.65 -18.81 -47.56
CA LEU A 849 3.85 -19.79 -46.49
C LEU A 849 5.28 -20.33 -46.38
N ASN A 850 6.08 -20.20 -47.44
CA ASN A 850 7.47 -20.66 -47.47
C ASN A 850 8.47 -19.56 -47.12
N THR A 851 8.00 -18.37 -46.76
CA THR A 851 8.87 -17.25 -46.40
C THR A 851 9.67 -17.58 -45.15
N LYS A 852 10.98 -17.34 -45.25
CA LYS A 852 11.93 -17.43 -44.15
C LYS A 852 12.74 -16.15 -43.95
N TYR A 853 12.83 -15.33 -44.99
CA TYR A 853 13.45 -14.02 -44.86
C TYR A 853 12.71 -12.97 -45.66
N ILE A 854 12.79 -11.72 -45.22
CA ILE A 854 12.47 -10.54 -46.01
C ILE A 854 13.74 -9.76 -46.33
N ASN A 855 13.68 -9.00 -47.42
CA ASN A 855 14.71 -8.07 -47.83
C ASN A 855 14.08 -6.71 -48.08
N ALA A 856 14.40 -5.74 -47.23
CA ALA A 856 14.11 -4.32 -47.45
C ALA A 856 15.17 -3.70 -48.37
N ALA A 857 14.72 -3.05 -49.44
CA ALA A 857 15.58 -2.46 -50.45
C ALA A 857 15.14 -1.04 -50.80
N PHE A 858 16.05 -0.08 -50.65
CA PHE A 858 15.82 1.33 -50.94
C PHE A 858 16.33 1.71 -52.32
N ARG A 859 15.54 2.48 -53.09
CA ARG A 859 15.90 2.96 -54.43
C ARG A 859 15.46 4.39 -54.66
N VAL A 860 16.20 5.13 -55.48
CA VAL A 860 15.77 6.45 -55.97
C VAL A 860 14.93 6.28 -57.24
N VAL A 861 13.70 6.81 -57.24
CA VAL A 861 12.76 6.79 -58.36
C VAL A 861 12.18 8.19 -58.62
N ASP A 862 11.54 8.41 -59.76
CA ASP A 862 10.81 9.64 -60.07
C ASP A 862 9.35 9.57 -59.56
N SER A 863 8.58 10.64 -59.78
CA SER A 863 7.16 10.70 -59.39
C SER A 863 6.26 9.69 -60.09
N SER A 864 6.72 9.06 -61.19
CA SER A 864 6.01 7.97 -61.88
C SER A 864 6.45 6.58 -61.41
N GLY A 865 7.43 6.52 -60.51
CA GLY A 865 7.99 5.28 -59.99
C GLY A 865 9.06 4.65 -60.88
N ALA A 866 9.54 5.35 -61.90
CA ALA A 866 10.66 4.91 -62.72
C ALA A 866 11.98 5.25 -62.03
N LYS A 867 12.95 4.33 -62.08
CA LYS A 867 14.29 4.56 -61.53
C LYS A 867 14.92 5.78 -62.20
N THR A 868 15.49 6.68 -61.41
CA THR A 868 16.01 7.96 -61.90
C THR A 868 17.27 8.39 -61.16
N ALA A 869 17.98 9.37 -61.71
CA ALA A 869 19.12 10.00 -61.04
C ALA A 869 18.65 10.90 -59.88
N GLY A 870 19.39 10.88 -58.77
CA GLY A 870 19.08 11.65 -57.58
C GLY A 870 19.78 11.12 -56.33
N SER A 871 19.74 11.92 -55.27
CA SER A 871 20.53 11.67 -54.07
C SER A 871 19.64 11.72 -52.82
N CYS A 872 19.74 10.70 -51.97
CA CYS A 872 18.98 10.60 -50.73
C CYS A 872 19.88 10.07 -49.61
N LEU A 873 19.74 10.67 -48.43
CA LEU A 873 20.23 10.15 -47.16
C LEU A 873 19.16 9.24 -46.56
N ILE A 874 19.61 8.15 -45.96
CA ILE A 874 18.78 7.16 -45.26
C ILE A 874 19.46 6.87 -43.93
N ASP A 875 18.69 6.85 -42.86
CA ASP A 875 19.18 6.65 -41.50
C ASP A 875 18.09 6.04 -40.61
N ASN A 876 18.47 5.56 -39.41
CA ASN A 876 17.62 4.94 -38.40
C ASN A 876 16.59 3.96 -39.00
N VAL A 877 17.05 2.99 -39.79
CA VAL A 877 16.15 2.00 -40.41
C VAL A 877 15.76 0.96 -39.36
N ALA A 878 14.48 0.76 -39.12
CA ALA A 878 13.99 -0.30 -38.25
C ALA A 878 13.10 -1.30 -38.99
N VAL A 879 13.23 -2.57 -38.61
CA VAL A 879 12.27 -3.62 -38.97
C VAL A 879 11.82 -4.32 -37.70
N ILE A 880 10.53 -4.22 -37.38
CA ILE A 880 9.95 -4.73 -36.13
C ILE A 880 8.89 -5.77 -36.47
N ASN A 881 8.92 -6.93 -35.81
CA ASN A 881 7.89 -7.94 -35.94
C ASN A 881 6.64 -7.54 -35.13
N LEU A 882 5.59 -7.10 -35.82
CA LEU A 882 4.34 -6.61 -35.20
C LEU A 882 3.63 -7.69 -34.38
N ASP A 883 3.87 -8.98 -34.64
CA ASP A 883 3.25 -10.08 -33.90
C ASP A 883 4.07 -10.49 -32.66
N GLU A 884 5.34 -10.12 -32.59
CA GLU A 884 6.17 -10.23 -31.38
C GLU A 884 6.12 -9.00 -30.48
N ILE A 885 5.48 -7.89 -30.90
CA ILE A 885 5.15 -6.73 -30.05
C ILE A 885 4.31 -7.13 -28.82
N ASN A 886 3.66 -8.30 -28.86
CA ASN A 886 2.96 -8.90 -27.71
C ASN A 886 3.88 -9.48 -26.63
N LYS A 887 5.20 -9.59 -26.85
CA LYS A 887 6.16 -10.06 -25.83
C LYS A 887 6.74 -8.86 -25.08
N TYR A 888 6.05 -8.45 -24.02
CA TYR A 888 6.59 -7.56 -23.01
C TYR A 888 7.03 -8.37 -21.78
N THR A 889 7.95 -7.79 -21.01
CA THR A 889 8.24 -8.24 -19.64
C THR A 889 7.68 -7.21 -18.69
N SER A 890 6.63 -7.58 -17.96
CA SER A 890 6.11 -6.74 -16.88
C SER A 890 7.05 -6.77 -15.68
N PHE A 891 7.19 -5.65 -14.98
CA PHE A 891 8.02 -5.57 -13.78
C PHE A 891 7.44 -6.47 -12.68
N MET A 892 6.12 -6.63 -12.62
CA MET A 892 5.47 -7.63 -11.76
C MET A 892 5.93 -9.07 -12.03
N GLN A 893 6.13 -9.46 -13.30
CA GLN A 893 6.71 -10.77 -13.64
C GLN A 893 8.17 -10.93 -13.14
N ARG A 894 8.84 -9.82 -12.82
CA ARG A 894 10.16 -9.76 -12.19
C ARG A 894 10.10 -9.53 -10.67
N ASN A 895 8.93 -9.73 -10.06
CA ASN A 895 8.67 -9.59 -8.63
C ASN A 895 8.74 -8.13 -8.13
N ASN A 896 8.49 -7.14 -8.99
CA ASN A 896 8.18 -5.79 -8.53
C ASN A 896 6.70 -5.70 -8.15
N LEU A 897 6.36 -4.94 -7.11
CA LEU A 897 4.96 -4.78 -6.73
C LEU A 897 4.32 -3.68 -7.60
N PRO A 898 3.25 -3.96 -8.37
CA PRO A 898 2.58 -2.92 -9.14
C PRO A 898 1.89 -1.92 -8.23
N TYR A 899 1.75 -0.68 -8.70
CA TYR A 899 0.94 0.32 -8.01
C TYR A 899 -0.52 -0.10 -8.06
N LYS A 900 -1.29 0.28 -7.05
CA LYS A 900 -2.72 0.00 -6.96
C LYS A 900 -3.43 1.20 -6.36
N ILE A 901 -4.52 1.61 -6.99
CA ILE A 901 -5.47 2.59 -6.46
C ILE A 901 -6.85 1.93 -6.43
N ASP A 902 -7.55 2.08 -5.31
CA ASP A 902 -8.94 1.64 -5.18
C ASP A 902 -9.83 2.78 -5.71
N LEU A 903 -10.75 2.45 -6.62
CA LEU A 903 -11.61 3.40 -7.33
C LEU A 903 -13.09 3.10 -7.10
N LYS A 904 -13.86 4.14 -6.82
CA LYS A 904 -15.32 4.11 -6.86
C LYS A 904 -15.81 4.80 -8.12
N VAL A 905 -16.45 4.04 -9.00
CA VAL A 905 -17.01 4.54 -10.26
C VAL A 905 -18.53 4.67 -10.11
N VAL A 906 -19.08 5.85 -10.39
CA VAL A 906 -20.51 6.18 -10.24
C VAL A 906 -21.03 7.00 -11.43
N ASP A 907 -22.34 7.09 -11.64
CA ASP A 907 -22.90 7.95 -12.69
C ASP A 907 -22.87 9.44 -12.32
N ASP A 908 -22.87 9.77 -11.04
CA ASP A 908 -22.79 11.15 -10.51
C ASP A 908 -21.89 11.19 -9.27
N VAL A 909 -20.71 11.82 -9.39
CA VAL A 909 -19.73 11.90 -8.30
C VAL A 909 -20.23 12.71 -7.10
N TYR A 910 -21.20 13.62 -7.30
CA TYR A 910 -21.81 14.39 -6.21
C TYR A 910 -22.83 13.58 -5.41
N SER A 911 -23.11 12.33 -5.80
CA SER A 911 -23.95 11.40 -5.04
C SER A 911 -23.18 10.62 -3.96
N VAL A 912 -21.85 10.70 -3.96
CA VAL A 912 -21.00 10.02 -2.97
C VAL A 912 -20.79 10.94 -1.78
N ASP A 913 -21.22 10.46 -0.63
CA ASP A 913 -21.10 11.10 0.69
C ASP A 913 -20.71 9.97 1.66
N THR A 914 -19.41 9.86 1.96
CA THR A 914 -18.79 8.74 2.67
C THR A 914 -19.09 8.79 4.17
N ASP A 915 -19.14 9.98 4.76
CA ASP A 915 -19.41 10.16 6.19
C ASP A 915 -20.90 10.44 6.50
N ASN A 916 -21.72 10.61 5.46
CA ASN A 916 -23.14 10.87 5.48
C ASN A 916 -23.47 12.16 6.26
N ASP A 917 -22.63 13.20 6.12
CA ASP A 917 -22.85 14.51 6.73
C ASP A 917 -23.71 15.45 5.87
N GLY A 918 -23.99 15.04 4.63
CA GLY A 918 -24.82 15.74 3.66
C GLY A 918 -24.02 16.54 2.62
N ILE A 919 -22.69 16.59 2.72
CA ILE A 919 -21.79 17.16 1.72
C ILE A 919 -21.17 16.00 0.93
N SER A 920 -21.08 16.12 -0.40
CA SER A 920 -20.44 15.06 -1.20
C SER A 920 -18.91 15.11 -1.08
N ASP A 921 -18.26 13.95 -1.10
CA ASP A 921 -16.80 13.80 -0.98
C ASP A 921 -16.01 14.73 -1.93
N VAL A 922 -16.48 14.89 -3.17
CA VAL A 922 -15.83 15.77 -4.16
C VAL A 922 -15.85 17.23 -3.72
N VAL A 923 -16.97 17.69 -3.17
CA VAL A 923 -17.12 19.06 -2.67
C VAL A 923 -16.27 19.27 -1.42
N GLU A 924 -16.20 18.27 -0.55
CA GLU A 924 -15.35 18.33 0.64
C GLU A 924 -13.87 18.51 0.25
N LEU A 925 -13.38 17.69 -0.70
CA LEU A 925 -12.02 17.80 -1.22
C LEU A 925 -11.75 19.18 -1.86
N GLU A 926 -12.69 19.71 -2.65
CA GLU A 926 -12.57 21.04 -3.28
C GLU A 926 -12.45 22.18 -2.25
N HIS A 927 -13.01 22.00 -1.05
CA HIS A 927 -13.00 22.97 0.03
C HIS A 927 -11.96 22.68 1.13
N GLY A 928 -11.15 21.63 0.97
CA GLY A 928 -10.12 21.24 1.94
C GLY A 928 -10.68 20.68 3.25
N LEU A 929 -11.89 20.12 3.17
CA LEU A 929 -12.53 19.25 4.16
C LEU A 929 -12.05 17.80 3.94
N LEU A 930 -12.47 16.91 4.82
CA LEU A 930 -12.04 15.52 4.92
C LEU A 930 -13.26 14.64 4.65
N PRO A 931 -13.35 13.98 3.47
CA PRO A 931 -14.52 13.17 3.07
C PRO A 931 -14.94 12.04 3.99
N TRP A 932 -14.10 11.74 4.97
CA TRP A 932 -14.27 10.66 5.93
C TRP A 932 -14.49 11.20 7.36
N TYR A 933 -14.48 12.52 7.56
CA TYR A 933 -14.64 13.16 8.87
C TYR A 933 -16.04 13.78 9.00
N PRO A 934 -16.97 13.15 9.75
CA PRO A 934 -18.29 13.72 9.97
C PRO A 934 -18.24 15.08 10.66
N HIS A 935 -18.94 16.05 10.08
CA HIS A 935 -19.16 17.40 10.61
C HIS A 935 -17.93 18.31 10.62
N ASP A 936 -16.99 18.14 9.69
CA ASP A 936 -15.94 19.15 9.47
C ASP A 936 -16.41 20.32 8.58
N GLY A 937 -17.57 20.17 7.94
CA GLY A 937 -18.33 21.22 7.27
C GLY A 937 -19.74 21.39 7.83
N VAL A 938 -20.37 22.51 7.50
CA VAL A 938 -21.83 22.68 7.63
C VAL A 938 -22.36 23.11 6.26
N CYS A 939 -23.49 22.54 5.86
CA CYS A 939 -24.26 22.98 4.69
C CYS A 939 -24.54 24.50 4.80
N GLY A 940 -23.71 25.32 4.15
CA GLY A 940 -23.68 26.79 4.29
C GLY A 940 -22.29 27.42 4.35
N ASP A 941 -21.26 26.68 4.80
CA ASP A 941 -19.87 27.16 4.85
C ASP A 941 -19.15 27.04 3.49
N VAL A 942 -19.62 26.15 2.61
CA VAL A 942 -19.07 25.87 1.27
C VAL A 942 -19.63 26.76 0.15
N GLY A 943 -20.31 27.87 0.48
CA GLY A 943 -20.66 28.92 -0.49
C GLY A 943 -21.76 28.60 -1.50
N TYR A 944 -22.31 27.38 -1.52
CA TYR A 944 -23.64 27.14 -2.09
C TYR A 944 -24.69 27.82 -1.20
N LEU A 945 -25.70 28.44 -1.84
CA LEU A 945 -26.74 29.27 -1.23
C LEU A 945 -27.17 28.74 0.14
N GLN A 946 -27.19 29.63 1.15
CA GLN A 946 -27.51 29.33 2.55
C GLN A 946 -28.56 28.21 2.68
N ALA A 947 -28.17 27.09 3.29
CA ALA A 947 -29.08 26.02 3.65
C ALA A 947 -30.25 26.61 4.46
N ASP A 948 -31.41 26.60 3.84
CA ASP A 948 -32.68 26.90 4.45
C ASP A 948 -33.22 25.60 5.08
N LYS A 949 -34.06 25.71 6.11
CA LYS A 949 -34.72 24.58 6.78
C LYS A 949 -35.89 24.03 5.94
N SER A 950 -35.75 23.96 4.61
CA SER A 950 -36.89 23.86 3.69
C SER A 950 -37.18 22.44 3.18
N GLY A 951 -36.32 21.46 3.46
CA GLY A 951 -36.59 20.05 3.16
C GLY A 951 -37.98 19.62 3.67
N LYS A 952 -38.63 18.67 2.98
CA LYS A 952 -40.05 18.24 3.19
C LYS A 952 -40.43 17.89 4.64
N THR A 953 -39.45 17.72 5.53
CA THR A 953 -39.54 17.37 6.96
C THR A 953 -39.00 18.45 7.91
N GLY A 954 -38.45 19.56 7.41
CA GLY A 954 -37.80 20.64 8.20
C GLY A 954 -36.36 20.34 8.61
N ALA A 955 -35.71 19.35 7.99
CA ALA A 955 -34.28 19.10 8.12
C ALA A 955 -33.49 19.90 7.06
N PRO A 956 -32.29 20.42 7.37
CA PRO A 956 -31.41 21.02 6.36
C PRO A 956 -31.02 19.98 5.31
N ASP A 957 -31.04 20.35 4.03
CA ASP A 957 -30.47 19.59 2.92
C ASP A 957 -29.56 20.48 2.07
N CYS A 958 -28.64 19.85 1.31
CA CYS A 958 -27.63 20.53 0.50
C CYS A 958 -27.99 20.64 -0.98
N PHE A 959 -29.26 20.37 -1.32
CA PHE A 959 -29.78 20.47 -2.67
C PHE A 959 -30.67 21.69 -2.79
N VAL A 960 -30.50 22.47 -3.86
CA VAL A 960 -31.46 23.53 -4.19
C VAL A 960 -32.75 22.87 -4.69
N ASP A 961 -33.77 22.84 -3.85
CA ASP A 961 -35.06 22.27 -4.21
C ASP A 961 -36.11 23.35 -4.57
N VAL A 962 -37.32 22.90 -4.89
CA VAL A 962 -38.42 23.81 -5.28
C VAL A 962 -38.85 24.73 -4.14
N TYR A 963 -38.64 24.33 -2.88
CA TYR A 963 -38.95 25.12 -1.69
C TYR A 963 -37.87 26.18 -1.43
N ASP A 964 -36.59 25.87 -1.61
CA ASP A 964 -35.51 26.86 -1.53
C ASP A 964 -35.69 27.97 -2.55
N LEU A 965 -36.02 27.61 -3.80
CA LEU A 965 -36.31 28.59 -4.85
C LEU A 965 -37.62 29.33 -4.63
N ALA A 966 -38.63 28.68 -4.02
CA ALA A 966 -39.87 29.35 -3.63
C ALA A 966 -39.64 30.38 -2.52
N ASP A 967 -38.73 30.12 -1.57
CA ASP A 967 -38.35 31.08 -0.53
C ASP A 967 -37.38 32.16 -1.01
N LEU A 968 -36.48 31.83 -1.94
CA LEU A 968 -35.69 32.84 -2.65
C LEU A 968 -36.60 33.77 -3.47
N ALA A 969 -37.61 33.19 -4.13
CA ALA A 969 -38.65 33.93 -4.84
C ALA A 969 -39.56 34.69 -3.88
N SER A 970 -39.90 34.17 -2.70
CA SER A 970 -40.74 34.86 -1.70
C SER A 970 -40.02 36.09 -1.14
N ASN A 971 -38.72 35.96 -0.87
CA ASN A 971 -37.85 37.05 -0.46
C ASN A 971 -37.67 38.09 -1.59
N TRP A 972 -37.52 37.66 -2.84
CA TRP A 972 -37.42 38.56 -4.00
C TRP A 972 -38.74 39.26 -4.36
N LEU A 973 -39.88 38.57 -4.27
CA LEU A 973 -41.22 39.08 -4.61
C LEU A 973 -41.75 40.09 -3.58
N SER A 974 -41.07 40.24 -2.44
CA SER A 974 -41.30 41.37 -1.53
C SER A 974 -40.85 42.72 -2.11
N VAL A 975 -40.14 42.72 -3.26
CA VAL A 975 -39.55 43.90 -3.89
C VAL A 975 -40.01 44.04 -5.36
N SER A 976 -41.22 44.59 -5.53
CA SER A 976 -41.87 45.08 -6.78
C SER A 976 -42.67 44.08 -7.66
N GLU A 977 -43.81 44.56 -8.16
CA GLU A 977 -44.90 43.80 -8.80
C GLU A 977 -44.63 43.34 -10.26
N ASP A 978 -43.54 43.77 -10.90
CA ASP A 978 -43.31 43.57 -12.35
C ASP A 978 -42.59 42.24 -12.74
N TYR A 979 -42.31 41.35 -11.79
CA TYR A 979 -41.47 40.14 -12.02
C TYR A 979 -42.20 38.79 -11.96
N ARG A 980 -43.53 38.77 -11.73
CA ARG A 980 -44.32 37.53 -11.61
C ARG A 980 -44.27 36.64 -12.86
N ASP A 981 -44.20 37.23 -14.06
CA ASP A 981 -44.21 36.45 -15.31
C ASP A 981 -42.91 35.67 -15.54
N PHE A 982 -41.77 36.15 -15.01
CA PHE A 982 -40.48 35.46 -15.12
C PHE A 982 -40.39 34.26 -14.17
N ALA A 983 -40.92 34.39 -12.95
CA ALA A 983 -40.97 33.31 -11.97
C ALA A 983 -41.86 32.15 -12.45
N ILE A 984 -43.01 32.46 -13.07
CA ILE A 984 -43.90 31.45 -13.65
C ILE A 984 -43.22 30.72 -14.82
N LEU A 985 -42.48 31.42 -15.68
CA LEU A 985 -41.74 30.82 -16.79
C LEU A 985 -40.56 29.96 -16.31
N ALA A 986 -39.84 30.38 -15.25
CA ALA A 986 -38.74 29.61 -14.65
C ALA A 986 -39.26 28.34 -13.96
N MET A 987 -40.35 28.44 -13.19
CA MET A 987 -41.01 27.29 -12.57
C MET A 987 -41.53 26.31 -13.63
N GLN A 988 -42.15 26.80 -14.71
CA GLN A 988 -42.63 25.93 -15.80
C GLN A 988 -41.49 25.27 -16.59
N TRP A 989 -40.37 25.96 -16.81
CA TRP A 989 -39.21 25.38 -17.50
C TRP A 989 -38.53 24.30 -16.64
N LEU A 990 -38.43 24.51 -15.32
CA LEU A 990 -37.85 23.53 -14.39
C LEU A 990 -38.76 22.32 -14.17
N TRP A 991 -40.07 22.50 -14.07
CA TRP A 991 -41.02 21.40 -13.92
C TRP A 991 -41.06 20.47 -15.15
N CYS A 992 -40.69 20.98 -16.33
CA CYS A 992 -40.55 20.19 -17.54
C CYS A 992 -39.16 19.53 -17.69
N ASN A 993 -38.19 19.82 -16.82
CA ASN A 993 -36.82 19.30 -16.89
C ASN A 993 -36.36 18.64 -15.58
N ASP A 994 -37.27 18.43 -14.62
CA ASP A 994 -37.00 17.70 -13.38
C ASP A 994 -36.93 16.18 -13.66
N PRO A 995 -35.75 15.54 -13.54
CA PRO A 995 -35.55 14.13 -13.85
C PRO A 995 -36.33 13.17 -12.93
N GLN A 996 -36.88 13.64 -11.81
CA GLN A 996 -37.68 12.84 -10.88
C GLN A 996 -39.19 12.86 -11.19
N THR A 997 -39.65 13.72 -12.11
CA THR A 997 -41.06 13.80 -12.51
C THR A 997 -41.36 13.00 -13.77
N ILE A 998 -41.43 11.67 -13.62
CA ILE A 998 -42.00 10.76 -14.64
C ILE A 998 -43.52 10.91 -14.63
N GLU A 999 -44.05 11.91 -15.30
CA GLU A 999 -45.36 11.90 -15.99
C GLU A 999 -45.59 13.27 -16.64
N CYS A 1000 -45.16 13.42 -17.90
CA CYS A 1000 -45.55 14.53 -18.75
C CYS A 1000 -46.27 14.00 -20.00
N TRP A 1001 -47.60 13.80 -19.87
CA TRP A 1001 -48.65 14.13 -20.86
C TRP A 1001 -49.97 14.40 -20.14
#